data_AF-A0A8C7LHY4-F1
#
_entry.id   AF-A0A8C7LHY4-F1
#
_cell.length_a   1.000
_cell.length_b   1.000
_cell.length_c   1.000
_cell.angle_alpha   90.00
_cell.angle_beta   90.00
_cell.angle_gamma   90.00
#
_symmetry.space_group_name_H-M   'P 1'
#
loop_
_entity.id
_entity.type
_entity.pdbx_description
1 polymer ?
#
loop_
_entity_poly.entity_id
_entity_poly.type
_entity_poly.pdbx_seq_one_letter_code
_entity_poly.pdbx_strand_id
1 'polypeptide(L)'
;MIAAQLLAYFFTELKDDKVKKIDKYLYAMRFSDETLLDIMKRFRMELGNGLGQDTNPTATVKMLPTFVRSIPDGSEKGDFIALDLGGSAFRILRVKVSHEKKQTVQMESQVYDTPEDIIHGSGTQLFDHVAECLGDFMEKQNIKDKKLPVGFTFSFPCAQTKLNESFLLNWTKRFKASGVEGLDVVALLNKAIKKRGVGTGTNACYMEELRHIDLVEGDEGRMCINTEWGAFGDNGMLEDIRTEFDREIDRGSLNPGKQLFEKMVSGMYMGELVRLILVKMAKEEFLFEGRITPELLTKGTFETKHVSAIEKSKEGLTKAKEILGRLGVEPSADDCIAVQHVCTIVSHRSANLIAATLGGILSRLKDNKGNPRLRTTVGIDGSLYKMHPQYARRLHKTVRRLVPESDVRFLLSESGSSKGAAMVTAVAYRLADQRRQITETLDEFRLTNDQLLEVKKRMRTEIQNGLGKKTHDSATVKMWPTYVRSTPDGSEKGDFLALDLGGTNFRVLLVKIRSGKRRTVEMHNKIYAIPMEVMQGTGEELFDHIVQCISDFLDYMGMKNTRLPLGFTFSFPCRQTSLDAGILVTWTKGFKATDCEGEDVVGLLREGIKRREEFDLDVVAVVNDTVGTMMTCAYEEATCEVGLIAGTGSNACYMEEMRNIETVEGDVGRMCVNMEWGAFGDNGCLDDIRTEYDRAVDDLSLNPGKQRYEKMCSGMYLGEIVRNILIDLTKRGFLFRGQISETLKTRGIFETKFLSQIESDRLALLQVRSILQQLGLDSTCDDSIIVKEVCGTVSHRAAQLCGAGMAAVVDKIRENRGLDQMDITVGVDGTLYKLHPHFSGIMNQTVKELAPKCNVNFFLSEDGSGKGAALITAVGCRMREQEEKS
;
A
#
# COMPACT_ATOMS: atom_id res chain seq x y z
N MET A 1 -24.64 -77.88 -20.09
CA MET A 1 -23.65 -76.79 -20.27
C MET A 1 -23.88 -75.99 -21.54
N ILE A 2 -23.80 -76.58 -22.75
CA ILE A 2 -23.92 -75.86 -24.04
C ILE A 2 -25.11 -74.88 -24.10
N ALA A 3 -26.32 -75.30 -23.71
CA ALA A 3 -27.50 -74.40 -23.70
C ALA A 3 -27.35 -73.18 -22.78
N ALA A 4 -26.65 -73.31 -21.65
CA ALA A 4 -26.37 -72.18 -20.74
C ALA A 4 -25.28 -71.25 -21.28
N GLN A 5 -24.31 -71.78 -22.04
CA GLN A 5 -23.30 -70.97 -22.73
C GLN A 5 -23.92 -70.23 -23.94
N LEU A 6 -24.83 -70.87 -24.69
CA LEU A 6 -25.60 -70.22 -25.75
C LEU A 6 -26.52 -69.12 -25.20
N LEU A 7 -27.24 -69.37 -24.09
CA LEU A 7 -28.02 -68.33 -23.41
C LEU A 7 -27.13 -67.17 -22.93
N ALA A 8 -26.00 -67.47 -22.29
CA ALA A 8 -25.05 -66.43 -21.87
C ALA A 8 -24.53 -65.61 -23.06
N TYR A 9 -24.20 -66.26 -24.18
CA TYR A 9 -23.74 -65.63 -25.42
C TYR A 9 -24.82 -64.70 -26.02
N PHE A 10 -26.05 -65.18 -26.17
CA PHE A 10 -27.19 -64.38 -26.63
C PHE A 10 -27.46 -63.18 -25.71
N PHE A 11 -27.40 -63.37 -24.39
CA PHE A 11 -27.54 -62.28 -23.42
C PHE A 11 -26.36 -61.30 -23.42
N THR A 12 -25.17 -61.67 -23.90
CA THR A 12 -24.10 -60.71 -24.20
C THR A 12 -24.33 -59.97 -25.50
N GLU A 13 -24.70 -60.64 -26.61
CA GLU A 13 -24.95 -59.96 -27.90
C GLU A 13 -26.11 -58.95 -27.82
N LEU A 14 -27.23 -59.31 -27.17
CA LEU A 14 -28.37 -58.41 -26.99
C LEU A 14 -28.03 -57.18 -26.13
N LYS A 15 -27.18 -57.35 -25.11
CA LYS A 15 -26.66 -56.23 -24.32
C LYS A 15 -25.75 -55.33 -25.15
N ASP A 16 -24.86 -55.95 -25.91
CA ASP A 16 -23.92 -55.24 -26.79
C ASP A 16 -24.66 -54.40 -27.85
N ASP A 17 -25.74 -54.92 -28.44
CA ASP A 17 -26.55 -54.20 -29.43
C ASP A 17 -27.25 -52.95 -28.84
N LYS A 18 -27.96 -53.09 -27.70
CA LYS A 18 -28.59 -51.91 -27.06
C LYS A 18 -27.57 -50.90 -26.54
N VAL A 19 -26.43 -51.34 -26.01
CA VAL A 19 -25.32 -50.45 -25.63
C VAL A 19 -24.76 -49.70 -26.85
N LYS A 20 -24.54 -50.38 -27.99
CA LYS A 20 -24.06 -49.74 -29.24
C LYS A 20 -25.08 -48.75 -29.82
N LYS A 21 -26.38 -49.04 -29.72
CA LYS A 21 -27.45 -48.12 -30.15
C LYS A 21 -27.46 -46.83 -29.33
N ILE A 22 -27.30 -46.92 -28.00
CA ILE A 22 -27.23 -45.74 -27.12
C ILE A 22 -25.90 -44.99 -27.30
N ASP A 23 -24.78 -45.69 -27.54
CA ASP A 23 -23.49 -45.08 -27.88
C ASP A 23 -23.56 -44.26 -29.17
N LYS A 24 -24.36 -44.69 -30.15
CA LYS A 24 -24.65 -43.93 -31.39
C LYS A 24 -25.60 -42.76 -31.13
N TYR A 25 -26.65 -42.95 -30.33
CA TYR A 25 -27.65 -41.92 -30.00
C TYR A 25 -27.02 -40.76 -29.20
N LEU A 26 -26.22 -41.07 -28.18
CA LEU A 26 -25.51 -40.09 -27.34
C LEU A 26 -24.05 -39.87 -27.80
N TYR A 27 -23.76 -40.04 -29.09
CA TYR A 27 -22.39 -39.90 -29.63
C TYR A 27 -21.77 -38.52 -29.28
N ALA A 28 -22.56 -37.44 -29.39
CA ALA A 28 -22.13 -36.08 -29.04
C ALA A 28 -21.79 -35.87 -27.54
N MET A 29 -22.11 -36.83 -26.66
CA MET A 29 -21.70 -36.82 -25.24
C MET A 29 -20.43 -37.63 -24.97
N ARG A 30 -19.83 -38.26 -25.99
CA ARG A 30 -18.71 -39.21 -25.86
C ARG A 30 -17.42 -38.64 -26.44
N PHE A 31 -16.87 -37.65 -25.76
CA PHE A 31 -15.64 -36.96 -26.18
C PHE A 31 -14.43 -37.90 -26.27
N SER A 32 -13.68 -37.80 -27.38
CA SER A 32 -12.38 -38.45 -27.54
C SER A 32 -11.29 -37.69 -26.76
N ASP A 33 -10.10 -38.29 -26.62
CA ASP A 33 -8.97 -37.60 -26.00
C ASP A 33 -8.57 -36.34 -26.81
N GLU A 34 -8.73 -36.36 -28.14
CA GLU A 34 -8.48 -35.20 -29.01
C GLU A 34 -9.45 -34.04 -28.67
N THR A 35 -10.75 -34.32 -28.55
CA THR A 35 -11.74 -33.32 -28.12
C THR A 35 -11.42 -32.77 -26.73
N LEU A 36 -10.99 -33.63 -25.80
CA LEU A 36 -10.64 -33.22 -24.44
C LEU A 36 -9.34 -32.40 -24.37
N LEU A 37 -8.36 -32.69 -25.23
CA LEU A 37 -7.14 -31.88 -25.38
C LEU A 37 -7.45 -30.51 -26.00
N ASP A 38 -8.38 -30.42 -26.94
CA ASP A 38 -8.83 -29.12 -27.47
C ASP A 38 -9.61 -28.31 -26.42
N ILE A 39 -10.55 -28.92 -25.68
CA ILE A 39 -11.25 -28.26 -24.56
C ILE A 39 -10.24 -27.77 -23.50
N MET A 40 -9.22 -28.57 -23.20
CA MET A 40 -8.11 -28.18 -22.30
C MET A 40 -7.33 -26.97 -22.83
N LYS A 41 -7.07 -26.92 -24.14
CA LYS A 41 -6.40 -25.78 -24.81
C LYS A 41 -7.27 -24.52 -24.80
N ARG A 42 -8.57 -24.64 -25.12
CA ARG A 42 -9.56 -23.55 -25.05
C ARG A 42 -9.66 -22.97 -23.64
N PHE A 43 -9.72 -23.83 -22.62
CA PHE A 43 -9.77 -23.38 -21.23
C PHE A 43 -8.47 -22.70 -20.81
N ARG A 44 -7.30 -23.24 -21.20
CA ARG A 44 -6.00 -22.61 -20.94
C ARG A 44 -5.87 -21.22 -21.58
N MET A 45 -6.52 -20.97 -22.71
CA MET A 45 -6.61 -19.63 -23.30
C MET A 45 -7.44 -18.68 -22.43
N GLU A 46 -8.62 -19.11 -21.98
CA GLU A 46 -9.46 -18.32 -21.07
C GLU A 46 -8.79 -18.05 -19.70
N LEU A 47 -7.95 -18.96 -19.19
CA LEU A 47 -7.12 -18.68 -18.00
C LEU A 47 -6.16 -17.48 -18.24
N GLY A 48 -5.66 -17.30 -19.47
CA GLY A 48 -4.87 -16.13 -19.85
C GLY A 48 -5.72 -14.88 -20.01
N ASN A 49 -6.83 -14.98 -20.74
CA ASN A 49 -7.77 -13.87 -20.96
C ASN A 49 -8.35 -13.32 -19.65
N GLY A 50 -8.57 -14.17 -18.64
CA GLY A 50 -9.04 -13.71 -17.33
C GLY A 50 -7.97 -13.00 -16.50
N LEU A 51 -6.68 -13.26 -16.73
CA LEU A 51 -5.58 -12.66 -15.96
C LEU A 51 -5.09 -11.34 -16.55
N GLY A 52 -5.16 -11.18 -17.88
CA GLY A 52 -4.63 -10.01 -18.58
C GLY A 52 -5.49 -8.76 -18.40
N GLN A 53 -4.86 -7.60 -18.15
CA GLN A 53 -5.57 -6.34 -17.85
C GLN A 53 -6.58 -5.95 -18.96
N ASP A 54 -6.16 -6.01 -20.23
CA ASP A 54 -7.00 -5.65 -21.38
C ASP A 54 -8.10 -6.68 -21.70
N THR A 55 -7.98 -7.91 -21.20
CA THR A 55 -8.82 -9.05 -21.59
C THR A 55 -9.80 -9.49 -20.50
N ASN A 56 -9.49 -9.26 -19.22
CA ASN A 56 -10.38 -9.59 -18.10
C ASN A 56 -11.81 -9.00 -18.23
N PRO A 57 -12.03 -7.76 -18.73
CA PRO A 57 -13.37 -7.19 -18.80
C PRO A 57 -14.35 -8.06 -19.61
N THR A 58 -13.88 -8.65 -20.72
CA THR A 58 -14.70 -9.47 -21.64
C THR A 58 -14.53 -10.98 -21.46
N ALA A 59 -13.47 -11.45 -20.78
CA ALA A 59 -13.24 -12.87 -20.49
C ALA A 59 -14.41 -13.55 -19.76
N THR A 60 -14.64 -14.84 -20.03
CA THR A 60 -15.71 -15.60 -19.33
C THR A 60 -15.23 -16.23 -18.03
N VAL A 61 -14.01 -16.77 -18.03
CA VAL A 61 -13.34 -17.29 -16.83
C VAL A 61 -12.70 -16.11 -16.11
N LYS A 62 -13.25 -15.69 -14.97
CA LYS A 62 -12.95 -14.36 -14.39
C LYS A 62 -11.67 -14.25 -13.57
N MET A 63 -11.00 -15.37 -13.24
CA MET A 63 -9.64 -15.40 -12.68
C MET A 63 -9.43 -14.42 -11.51
N LEU A 64 -10.37 -14.43 -10.57
CA LEU A 64 -10.53 -13.46 -9.50
C LEU A 64 -9.41 -13.59 -8.44
N PRO A 65 -8.67 -12.51 -8.14
CA PRO A 65 -7.70 -12.47 -7.04
C PRO A 65 -8.37 -12.70 -5.67
N THR A 66 -7.84 -13.61 -4.86
CA THR A 66 -8.40 -13.95 -3.53
C THR A 66 -7.61 -13.36 -2.35
N PHE A 67 -6.49 -12.69 -2.62
CA PHE A 67 -5.52 -12.17 -1.63
C PHE A 67 -4.85 -13.23 -0.71
N VAL A 68 -5.15 -14.52 -0.89
CA VAL A 68 -4.45 -15.63 -0.22
C VAL A 68 -3.11 -15.88 -0.91
N ARG A 69 -2.01 -15.30 -0.40
CA ARG A 69 -0.67 -15.40 -1.02
C ARG A 69 0.09 -16.71 -0.73
N SER A 70 -0.32 -17.49 0.28
CA SER A 70 0.33 -18.76 0.63
C SER A 70 -0.66 -19.84 1.07
N ILE A 71 -0.20 -21.09 1.05
CA ILE A 71 -0.79 -22.18 1.85
C ILE A 71 -0.32 -22.07 3.30
N PRO A 72 -1.01 -22.72 4.28
CA PRO A 72 -0.61 -22.69 5.68
C PRO A 72 0.84 -23.15 5.91
N ASP A 73 1.55 -22.46 6.80
CA ASP A 73 2.97 -22.67 7.10
C ASP A 73 3.23 -23.36 8.47
N GLY A 74 2.20 -23.45 9.33
CA GLY A 74 2.28 -24.04 10.66
C GLY A 74 2.34 -23.01 11.80
N SER A 75 2.52 -21.72 11.49
CA SER A 75 2.51 -20.62 12.47
C SER A 75 1.11 -20.19 12.90
N GLU A 76 0.06 -20.73 12.26
CA GLU A 76 -1.33 -20.43 12.58
C GLU A 76 -1.69 -20.96 13.98
N LYS A 77 -2.35 -20.11 14.78
CA LYS A 77 -2.80 -20.41 16.14
C LYS A 77 -4.01 -19.55 16.49
N GLY A 78 -4.97 -20.09 17.25
CA GLY A 78 -6.15 -19.34 17.73
C GLY A 78 -7.41 -20.19 17.88
N ASP A 79 -8.53 -19.53 18.18
CA ASP A 79 -9.89 -20.09 18.26
C ASP A 79 -10.77 -19.24 17.33
N PHE A 80 -11.32 -19.85 16.29
CA PHE A 80 -11.95 -19.16 15.16
C PHE A 80 -13.34 -19.73 14.88
N ILE A 81 -14.19 -18.93 14.26
CA ILE A 81 -15.46 -19.40 13.67
C ILE A 81 -15.30 -19.45 12.15
N ALA A 82 -15.88 -20.47 11.51
CA ALA A 82 -15.94 -20.59 10.06
C ALA A 82 -17.38 -20.85 9.60
N LEU A 83 -17.92 -19.95 8.77
CA LEU A 83 -19.16 -20.12 8.04
C LEU A 83 -18.87 -20.82 6.70
N ASP A 84 -19.61 -21.88 6.38
CA ASP A 84 -19.52 -22.64 5.13
C ASP A 84 -20.77 -22.44 4.27
N LEU A 85 -20.69 -21.45 3.39
CA LEU A 85 -21.74 -21.00 2.51
C LEU A 85 -21.30 -21.16 1.06
N GLY A 86 -22.25 -21.48 0.19
CA GLY A 86 -21.94 -22.00 -1.13
C GLY A 86 -21.49 -23.47 -1.12
N GLY A 87 -21.86 -24.27 -0.11
CA GLY A 87 -21.69 -25.74 -0.06
C GLY A 87 -23.01 -26.51 0.14
N SER A 88 -23.05 -27.82 -0.15
CA SER A 88 -24.28 -28.65 -0.31
C SER A 88 -25.39 -28.50 0.75
N ALA A 89 -24.99 -28.25 1.99
CA ALA A 89 -25.81 -27.75 3.09
C ALA A 89 -24.99 -26.65 3.78
N PHE A 90 -25.66 -25.68 4.41
CA PHE A 90 -24.98 -24.63 5.15
C PHE A 90 -24.42 -25.19 6.48
N ARG A 91 -23.20 -24.78 6.85
CA ARG A 91 -22.54 -25.22 8.08
C ARG A 91 -21.90 -24.07 8.83
N ILE A 92 -21.82 -24.21 10.15
CA ILE A 92 -21.02 -23.35 11.03
C ILE A 92 -20.09 -24.23 11.82
N LEU A 93 -18.84 -23.79 11.93
CA LEU A 93 -17.80 -24.49 12.66
C LEU A 93 -17.06 -23.56 13.59
N ARG A 94 -16.53 -24.15 14.65
CA ARG A 94 -15.47 -23.59 15.48
C ARG A 94 -14.20 -24.37 15.24
N VAL A 95 -13.10 -23.67 15.00
CA VAL A 95 -11.81 -24.27 14.66
C VAL A 95 -10.74 -23.72 15.61
N LYS A 96 -10.21 -24.60 16.46
CA LYS A 96 -9.11 -24.28 17.38
C LYS A 96 -7.82 -24.82 16.78
N VAL A 97 -6.80 -23.97 16.68
CA VAL A 97 -5.48 -24.30 16.16
C VAL A 97 -4.46 -24.09 17.28
N SER A 98 -3.84 -25.16 17.76
CA SER A 98 -2.87 -25.13 18.86
C SER A 98 -1.46 -25.52 18.40
N HIS A 99 -0.45 -25.01 19.12
CA HIS A 99 0.97 -25.09 18.75
C HIS A 99 1.80 -25.95 19.75
N GLU A 100 1.18 -26.97 20.35
CA GLU A 100 1.85 -27.83 21.34
C GLU A 100 2.57 -29.02 20.69
N LYS A 101 3.85 -28.82 20.31
CA LYS A 101 4.81 -29.83 19.77
C LYS A 101 4.43 -30.50 18.44
N LYS A 102 3.16 -30.53 18.06
CA LYS A 102 2.62 -30.74 16.69
C LYS A 102 1.41 -29.81 16.56
N GLN A 103 1.24 -29.15 15.40
CA GLN A 103 0.07 -28.29 15.19
C GLN A 103 -1.19 -29.16 15.18
N THR A 104 -2.05 -29.03 16.19
CA THR A 104 -3.32 -29.77 16.24
C THR A 104 -4.50 -28.86 15.95
N VAL A 105 -5.46 -29.37 15.19
CA VAL A 105 -6.65 -28.64 14.77
C VAL A 105 -7.87 -29.38 15.27
N GLN A 106 -8.55 -28.81 16.26
CA GLN A 106 -9.82 -29.31 16.78
C GLN A 106 -10.95 -28.58 16.05
N MET A 107 -12.00 -29.31 15.67
CA MET A 107 -13.12 -28.77 14.90
C MET A 107 -14.45 -29.26 15.49
N GLU A 108 -15.28 -28.31 15.91
CA GLU A 108 -16.68 -28.51 16.30
C GLU A 108 -17.57 -27.99 15.17
N SER A 109 -18.60 -28.74 14.74
CA SER A 109 -19.42 -28.36 13.59
C SER A 109 -20.92 -28.59 13.80
N GLN A 110 -21.74 -27.72 13.23
CA GLN A 110 -23.19 -27.87 13.14
C GLN A 110 -23.64 -27.60 11.70
N VAL A 111 -24.45 -28.51 11.16
CA VAL A 111 -25.13 -28.32 9.87
C VAL A 111 -26.48 -27.69 10.16
N TYR A 112 -26.86 -26.72 9.34
CA TYR A 112 -28.17 -26.10 9.38
C TYR A 112 -28.88 -26.38 8.06
N ASP A 113 -30.15 -26.77 8.15
CA ASP A 113 -31.01 -26.83 6.98
C ASP A 113 -31.23 -25.43 6.41
N THR A 114 -31.67 -25.32 5.16
CA THR A 114 -32.22 -24.03 4.70
C THR A 114 -33.28 -24.16 3.59
N PRO A 115 -34.51 -23.69 3.84
CA PRO A 115 -35.62 -23.73 2.88
C PRO A 115 -35.39 -22.98 1.56
N GLU A 116 -36.05 -23.43 0.49
CA GLU A 116 -35.91 -22.82 -0.84
C GLU A 116 -36.48 -21.39 -0.93
N ASP A 117 -37.46 -21.01 -0.11
CA ASP A 117 -38.05 -19.67 -0.10
C ASP A 117 -37.08 -18.60 0.43
N ILE A 118 -36.18 -18.96 1.36
CA ILE A 118 -35.11 -18.06 1.80
C ILE A 118 -34.02 -17.95 0.71
N ILE A 119 -33.71 -19.07 0.05
CA ILE A 119 -32.69 -19.22 -1.00
C ILE A 119 -33.01 -18.43 -2.28
N HIS A 120 -34.30 -18.36 -2.63
CA HIS A 120 -34.83 -17.62 -3.78
C HIS A 120 -35.50 -16.28 -3.39
N GLY A 121 -35.43 -15.89 -2.11
CA GLY A 121 -36.15 -14.74 -1.55
C GLY A 121 -35.48 -13.39 -1.79
N SER A 122 -35.58 -12.49 -0.81
CA SER A 122 -34.80 -11.26 -0.79
C SER A 122 -33.38 -11.50 -0.26
N GLY A 123 -32.44 -10.65 -0.67
CA GLY A 123 -31.10 -10.56 -0.10
C GLY A 123 -31.12 -10.19 1.39
N THR A 124 -32.21 -9.61 1.90
CA THR A 124 -32.41 -9.47 3.35
C THR A 124 -32.82 -10.81 3.95
N GLN A 125 -33.71 -11.60 3.35
CA GLN A 125 -34.02 -12.97 3.83
C GLN A 125 -32.81 -13.92 3.73
N LEU A 126 -32.05 -13.83 2.64
CA LEU A 126 -30.79 -14.52 2.42
C LEU A 126 -29.62 -13.91 3.21
N PHE A 127 -29.83 -12.73 3.79
CA PHE A 127 -29.06 -12.26 4.90
C PHE A 127 -29.87 -12.31 6.22
N ASP A 128 -30.95 -13.14 6.37
CA ASP A 128 -31.75 -13.31 7.60
C ASP A 128 -31.66 -14.64 8.44
N HIS A 129 -31.19 -15.81 7.93
CA HIS A 129 -31.13 -17.16 8.65
C HIS A 129 -29.75 -17.82 9.11
N VAL A 130 -28.60 -17.66 8.43
CA VAL A 130 -27.21 -18.17 8.65
C VAL A 130 -26.55 -17.67 9.92
N ALA A 131 -26.67 -16.37 10.16
CA ALA A 131 -26.16 -15.76 11.35
C ALA A 131 -27.16 -15.97 12.53
N GLU A 132 -28.39 -16.45 12.30
CA GLU A 132 -29.35 -16.81 13.35
C GLU A 132 -28.90 -18.17 13.85
N CYS A 133 -28.66 -19.08 12.92
CA CYS A 133 -27.82 -20.24 13.12
C CYS A 133 -26.45 -19.91 13.74
N LEU A 134 -25.77 -18.80 13.41
CA LEU A 134 -24.52 -18.39 14.11
C LEU A 134 -24.79 -17.96 15.56
N GLY A 135 -25.92 -17.33 15.83
CA GLY A 135 -26.39 -17.02 17.18
C GLY A 135 -26.60 -18.29 17.99
N ASP A 136 -27.37 -19.23 17.43
CA ASP A 136 -27.62 -20.58 17.97
C ASP A 136 -26.32 -21.36 18.19
N PHE A 137 -25.39 -21.34 17.22
CA PHE A 137 -24.10 -21.99 17.32
C PHE A 137 -23.24 -21.38 18.43
N MET A 138 -23.13 -20.05 18.49
CA MET A 138 -22.34 -19.36 19.53
C MET A 138 -22.96 -19.49 20.92
N GLU A 139 -24.28 -19.70 21.01
CA GLU A 139 -25.01 -20.02 22.24
C GLU A 139 -24.72 -21.44 22.70
N LYS A 140 -24.96 -22.43 21.83
CA LYS A 140 -24.73 -23.87 22.10
C LYS A 140 -23.27 -24.17 22.45
N GLN A 141 -22.31 -23.43 21.89
CA GLN A 141 -20.88 -23.57 22.19
C GLN A 141 -20.39 -22.70 23.36
N ASN A 142 -21.27 -21.89 23.97
CA ASN A 142 -20.95 -20.91 25.02
C ASN A 142 -19.74 -20.01 24.68
N ILE A 143 -19.86 -19.32 23.54
CA ILE A 143 -18.84 -18.43 22.97
C ILE A 143 -19.38 -17.06 22.53
N LYS A 144 -20.64 -16.70 22.82
CA LYS A 144 -21.21 -15.38 22.49
C LYS A 144 -20.36 -14.21 23.00
N ASP A 145 -19.81 -14.31 24.21
CA ASP A 145 -18.98 -13.26 24.81
C ASP A 145 -17.53 -13.24 24.28
N LYS A 146 -17.14 -14.26 23.50
CA LYS A 146 -15.79 -14.37 22.94
C LYS A 146 -15.75 -13.74 21.57
N LYS A 147 -14.94 -12.68 21.43
CA LYS A 147 -14.67 -11.98 20.16
C LYS A 147 -13.79 -12.84 19.22
N LEU A 148 -14.26 -14.04 18.89
CA LEU A 148 -13.56 -14.96 17.98
C LEU A 148 -13.62 -14.40 16.54
N PRO A 149 -12.51 -14.36 15.79
CA PRO A 149 -12.53 -13.95 14.39
C PRO A 149 -13.36 -14.93 13.54
N VAL A 150 -14.13 -14.39 12.59
CA VAL A 150 -15.02 -15.17 11.72
C VAL A 150 -14.45 -15.24 10.30
N GLY A 151 -14.22 -16.46 9.81
CA GLY A 151 -13.99 -16.74 8.41
C GLY A 151 -15.28 -17.02 7.67
N PHE A 152 -15.43 -16.49 6.46
CA PHE A 152 -16.61 -16.69 5.64
C PHE A 152 -16.23 -17.38 4.33
N THR A 153 -16.46 -18.69 4.24
CA THR A 153 -16.51 -19.34 2.92
C THR A 153 -17.84 -18.95 2.29
N PHE A 154 -17.78 -18.17 1.23
CA PHE A 154 -18.94 -17.77 0.43
C PHE A 154 -18.67 -18.16 -1.03
N SER A 155 -19.11 -19.37 -1.40
CA SER A 155 -18.65 -20.02 -2.64
C SER A 155 -19.40 -19.54 -3.89
N PHE A 156 -19.22 -18.27 -4.25
CA PHE A 156 -19.84 -17.59 -5.40
C PHE A 156 -18.84 -16.64 -6.09
N PRO A 157 -19.05 -16.29 -7.39
CA PRO A 157 -18.23 -15.30 -8.09
C PRO A 157 -18.26 -13.94 -7.38
N CYS A 158 -17.14 -13.51 -6.78
CA CYS A 158 -17.06 -12.24 -6.06
C CYS A 158 -15.78 -11.46 -6.40
N ALA A 159 -15.90 -10.15 -6.63
CA ALA A 159 -14.75 -9.26 -6.71
C ALA A 159 -14.27 -8.86 -5.31
N GLN A 160 -12.95 -8.71 -5.14
CA GLN A 160 -12.30 -8.33 -3.88
C GLN A 160 -11.12 -7.40 -4.18
N THR A 161 -10.89 -6.40 -3.33
CA THR A 161 -9.62 -5.63 -3.29
C THR A 161 -8.81 -5.91 -2.02
N LYS A 162 -9.37 -6.68 -1.07
CA LYS A 162 -8.78 -7.08 0.21
C LYS A 162 -9.54 -8.26 0.83
N LEU A 163 -8.93 -8.94 1.81
CA LEU A 163 -9.45 -10.17 2.42
C LEU A 163 -10.79 -10.03 3.19
N ASN A 164 -11.20 -8.82 3.57
CA ASN A 164 -12.37 -8.56 4.42
C ASN A 164 -13.54 -7.86 3.70
N GLU A 165 -13.58 -7.93 2.37
CA GLU A 165 -14.73 -7.56 1.53
C GLU A 165 -14.94 -8.62 0.44
N SER A 166 -16.16 -8.71 -0.10
CA SER A 166 -16.47 -9.65 -1.18
C SER A 166 -17.74 -9.22 -1.93
N PHE A 167 -17.60 -8.54 -3.07
CA PHE A 167 -18.71 -8.04 -3.88
C PHE A 167 -19.26 -9.15 -4.78
N LEU A 168 -20.47 -9.66 -4.52
CA LEU A 168 -21.07 -10.71 -5.35
C LEU A 168 -21.28 -10.19 -6.78
N LEU A 169 -20.67 -10.85 -7.77
CA LEU A 169 -20.81 -10.48 -9.18
C LEU A 169 -22.12 -10.99 -9.76
N ASN A 170 -22.39 -12.29 -9.63
CA ASN A 170 -23.61 -12.94 -10.11
C ASN A 170 -23.91 -14.16 -9.23
N TRP A 171 -25.19 -14.44 -8.97
CA TRP A 171 -25.62 -15.69 -8.37
C TRP A 171 -25.37 -16.88 -9.30
N THR A 172 -25.05 -18.02 -8.68
CA THR A 172 -24.80 -19.30 -9.37
C THR A 172 -25.48 -20.43 -8.61
N LYS A 173 -25.50 -21.65 -9.17
CA LYS A 173 -26.13 -22.83 -8.56
C LYS A 173 -27.63 -22.62 -8.26
N ARG A 174 -28.11 -23.00 -7.06
CA ARG A 174 -29.53 -22.92 -6.66
C ARG A 174 -29.93 -21.58 -6.03
N PHE A 175 -29.09 -20.54 -6.09
CA PHE A 175 -29.29 -19.29 -5.35
C PHE A 175 -29.79 -18.18 -6.26
N LYS A 176 -30.70 -17.34 -5.77
CA LYS A 176 -31.19 -16.18 -6.52
C LYS A 176 -31.80 -15.07 -5.65
N ALA A 177 -31.18 -14.76 -4.50
CA ALA A 177 -31.71 -13.75 -3.61
C ALA A 177 -31.59 -12.32 -4.18
N SER A 178 -32.72 -11.62 -4.25
CA SER A 178 -32.80 -10.29 -4.87
C SER A 178 -32.10 -9.19 -4.05
N GLY A 179 -31.24 -8.39 -4.67
CA GLY A 179 -30.52 -7.32 -3.98
C GLY A 179 -29.31 -7.78 -3.18
N VAL A 180 -28.46 -8.62 -3.80
CA VAL A 180 -27.12 -9.01 -3.29
C VAL A 180 -26.05 -8.84 -4.36
N GLU A 181 -26.38 -9.13 -5.63
CA GLU A 181 -25.49 -8.89 -6.77
C GLU A 181 -25.12 -7.41 -6.86
N GLY A 182 -23.82 -7.13 -7.05
CA GLY A 182 -23.22 -5.79 -6.98
C GLY A 182 -22.88 -5.29 -5.57
N LEU A 183 -23.23 -6.01 -4.51
CA LEU A 183 -23.02 -5.58 -3.11
C LEU A 183 -21.97 -6.44 -2.39
N ASP A 184 -21.24 -5.81 -1.46
CA ASP A 184 -20.32 -6.52 -0.55
C ASP A 184 -21.11 -7.42 0.42
N VAL A 185 -20.89 -8.73 0.32
CA VAL A 185 -21.55 -9.71 1.19
C VAL A 185 -20.99 -9.73 2.61
N VAL A 186 -19.82 -9.10 2.85
CA VAL A 186 -19.30 -8.90 4.22
C VAL A 186 -20.03 -7.73 4.88
N ALA A 187 -20.24 -6.61 4.20
CA ALA A 187 -21.09 -5.51 4.65
C ALA A 187 -22.55 -5.96 4.81
N LEU A 188 -23.09 -6.78 3.88
CA LEU A 188 -24.40 -7.39 4.06
C LEU A 188 -24.40 -8.31 5.28
N LEU A 189 -23.48 -9.28 5.40
CA LEU A 189 -23.38 -10.16 6.57
C LEU A 189 -23.21 -9.38 7.89
N ASN A 190 -22.55 -8.21 7.90
CA ASN A 190 -22.39 -7.38 9.10
C ASN A 190 -23.63 -6.55 9.44
N LYS A 191 -24.23 -5.88 8.45
CA LYS A 191 -25.59 -5.30 8.54
C LYS A 191 -26.57 -6.36 9.05
N ALA A 192 -26.32 -7.58 8.63
CA ALA A 192 -27.09 -8.75 8.94
C ALA A 192 -26.66 -9.52 10.19
N ILE A 193 -25.54 -9.25 10.84
CA ILE A 193 -25.28 -9.81 12.18
C ILE A 193 -26.20 -9.14 13.23
N LYS A 194 -27.05 -8.20 12.78
CA LYS A 194 -28.27 -7.71 13.45
C LYS A 194 -29.58 -8.42 13.01
N LYS A 195 -29.60 -9.18 11.89
CA LYS A 195 -30.75 -9.87 11.22
C LYS A 195 -30.18 -10.65 10.00
N ARG A 196 -30.15 -12.00 9.96
CA ARG A 196 -28.96 -12.92 9.92
C ARG A 196 -28.79 -14.20 8.92
N GLY A 197 -28.36 -14.21 7.59
CA GLY A 197 -28.17 -15.06 6.26
C GLY A 197 -28.53 -16.49 5.57
N VAL A 198 -27.98 -16.92 4.37
CA VAL A 198 -28.02 -18.27 3.56
C VAL A 198 -27.09 -18.25 2.27
N GLY A 199 -26.60 -19.26 1.47
CA GLY A 199 -26.51 -20.77 1.37
C GLY A 199 -25.68 -21.35 0.14
N THR A 200 -25.96 -22.58 -0.35
CA THR A 200 -25.22 -23.63 -1.19
C THR A 200 -24.63 -23.46 -2.63
N GLY A 201 -23.56 -24.23 -3.01
CA GLY A 201 -22.77 -24.16 -4.29
C GLY A 201 -21.58 -25.17 -4.58
N THR A 202 -20.66 -24.86 -5.54
CA THR A 202 -19.36 -25.56 -5.96
C THR A 202 -18.44 -24.72 -6.94
N ASN A 203 -17.12 -24.98 -7.16
CA ASN A 203 -16.14 -24.24 -8.07
C ASN A 203 -14.68 -24.87 -8.15
N ALA A 204 -13.61 -24.18 -8.63
CA ALA A 204 -12.15 -24.49 -8.49
C ALA A 204 -11.18 -23.27 -8.49
N CYS A 205 -9.98 -23.42 -7.88
CA CYS A 205 -8.92 -22.39 -7.72
C CYS A 205 -7.48 -22.98 -7.74
N TYR A 206 -6.45 -22.14 -7.92
CA TYR A 206 -5.03 -22.53 -7.85
C TYR A 206 -4.07 -21.38 -7.50
N MET A 207 -2.81 -21.67 -7.14
CA MET A 207 -1.77 -20.65 -6.93
C MET A 207 -1.11 -20.22 -8.25
N GLU A 208 -1.29 -18.96 -8.63
CA GLU A 208 -0.65 -18.30 -9.77
C GLU A 208 0.54 -17.44 -9.29
N GLU A 209 1.55 -17.22 -10.14
CA GLU A 209 2.68 -16.33 -9.84
C GLU A 209 2.24 -14.86 -9.96
N LEU A 210 2.60 -13.99 -9.00
CA LEU A 210 2.01 -12.64 -8.90
C LEU A 210 2.25 -11.79 -10.16
N ARG A 211 3.46 -11.92 -10.74
CA ARG A 211 3.85 -11.37 -12.06
C ARG A 211 3.02 -11.81 -13.28
N HIS A 212 1.99 -12.63 -13.12
CA HIS A 212 1.04 -13.01 -14.16
C HIS A 212 -0.39 -12.57 -13.85
N ILE A 213 -0.58 -11.66 -12.88
CA ILE A 213 -1.89 -11.21 -12.37
C ILE A 213 -1.97 -9.69 -12.52
N ASP A 214 -2.09 -9.20 -13.76
CA ASP A 214 -2.02 -7.77 -14.12
C ASP A 214 -3.02 -6.87 -13.34
N LEU A 215 -4.06 -7.48 -12.77
CA LEU A 215 -5.09 -6.85 -11.95
C LEU A 215 -4.64 -6.55 -10.49
N VAL A 216 -3.41 -6.90 -10.10
CA VAL A 216 -2.85 -6.69 -8.76
C VAL A 216 -1.44 -6.12 -8.88
N GLU A 217 -1.15 -4.97 -8.25
CA GLU A 217 0.20 -4.39 -8.29
C GLU A 217 1.19 -5.26 -7.49
N GLY A 218 2.19 -5.80 -8.19
CA GLY A 218 3.29 -6.61 -7.63
C GLY A 218 3.75 -7.70 -8.59
N ASP A 219 5.00 -8.15 -8.43
CA ASP A 219 5.63 -9.20 -9.25
C ASP A 219 6.11 -10.42 -8.43
N GLU A 220 6.04 -10.30 -7.10
CA GLU A 220 6.74 -11.12 -6.12
C GLU A 220 5.86 -12.23 -5.52
N GLY A 221 6.38 -13.45 -5.50
CA GLY A 221 5.65 -14.60 -4.95
C GLY A 221 4.40 -14.95 -5.76
N ARG A 222 3.31 -15.28 -5.07
CA ARG A 222 2.12 -15.92 -5.64
C ARG A 222 0.83 -15.44 -5.00
N MET A 223 -0.29 -15.66 -5.68
CA MET A 223 -1.63 -15.52 -5.10
C MET A 223 -2.53 -16.67 -5.55
N CYS A 224 -3.45 -17.11 -4.69
CA CYS A 224 -4.52 -18.02 -5.10
C CYS A 224 -5.52 -17.25 -5.98
N ILE A 225 -5.76 -17.78 -7.18
CA ILE A 225 -6.76 -17.29 -8.13
C ILE A 225 -7.99 -18.20 -8.09
N ASN A 226 -9.15 -17.59 -7.88
CA ASN A 226 -10.44 -18.23 -8.09
C ASN A 226 -10.79 -18.16 -9.59
N THR A 227 -10.90 -19.31 -10.25
CA THR A 227 -11.14 -19.34 -11.71
C THR A 227 -12.57 -18.92 -12.09
N GLU A 228 -13.56 -19.22 -11.25
CA GLU A 228 -14.99 -19.25 -11.60
C GLU A 228 -15.27 -19.99 -12.94
N TRP A 229 -14.62 -21.14 -13.12
CA TRP A 229 -14.66 -21.94 -14.35
C TRP A 229 -16.06 -22.42 -14.78
N GLY A 230 -17.11 -22.20 -13.97
CA GLY A 230 -18.48 -22.56 -14.31
C GLY A 230 -19.03 -21.76 -15.49
N ALA A 231 -18.57 -20.52 -15.67
CA ALA A 231 -18.92 -19.61 -16.77
C ALA A 231 -18.14 -19.87 -18.08
N PHE A 232 -17.22 -20.84 -18.10
CA PHE A 232 -16.52 -21.23 -19.32
C PHE A 232 -17.54 -21.63 -20.40
N GLY A 233 -17.44 -21.02 -21.59
CA GLY A 233 -18.43 -21.22 -22.65
C GLY A 233 -19.60 -20.23 -22.69
N ASP A 234 -19.77 -19.34 -21.69
CA ASP A 234 -20.85 -18.33 -21.66
C ASP A 234 -20.80 -17.31 -22.82
N ASN A 235 -19.69 -17.26 -23.57
CA ASN A 235 -19.51 -16.50 -24.82
C ASN A 235 -19.81 -17.31 -26.10
N GLY A 236 -20.27 -18.56 -25.97
CA GLY A 236 -20.55 -19.48 -27.08
C GLY A 236 -19.38 -20.39 -27.50
N MET A 237 -18.18 -20.27 -26.90
CA MET A 237 -16.98 -21.04 -27.33
C MET A 237 -17.03 -22.57 -27.06
N LEU A 238 -18.16 -23.08 -26.54
CA LEU A 238 -18.44 -24.50 -26.31
C LEU A 238 -19.75 -24.98 -27.00
N GLU A 239 -20.35 -24.19 -27.88
CA GLU A 239 -21.60 -24.58 -28.57
C GLU A 239 -21.46 -25.84 -29.44
N ASP A 240 -20.25 -26.13 -29.93
CA ASP A 240 -19.92 -27.33 -30.69
C ASP A 240 -19.93 -28.62 -29.85
N ILE A 241 -19.77 -28.51 -28.52
CA ILE A 241 -19.84 -29.66 -27.59
C ILE A 241 -21.14 -29.70 -26.77
N ARG A 242 -21.96 -28.64 -26.80
CA ARG A 242 -23.30 -28.62 -26.18
C ARG A 242 -24.31 -29.38 -27.07
N THR A 243 -25.10 -30.23 -26.45
CA THR A 243 -26.20 -30.98 -27.10
C THR A 243 -27.53 -30.19 -27.06
N GLU A 244 -28.60 -30.75 -27.63
CA GLU A 244 -29.97 -30.19 -27.46
C GLU A 244 -30.39 -30.17 -25.98
N PHE A 245 -30.04 -31.22 -25.22
CA PHE A 245 -30.34 -31.35 -23.79
C PHE A 245 -29.63 -30.27 -22.95
N ASP A 246 -28.37 -29.96 -23.28
CA ASP A 246 -27.60 -28.91 -22.61
C ASP A 246 -28.15 -27.50 -22.89
N ARG A 247 -28.95 -27.33 -23.95
CA ARG A 247 -29.69 -26.09 -24.26
C ARG A 247 -31.10 -26.10 -23.67
N GLU A 248 -31.71 -27.26 -23.42
CA GLU A 248 -33.00 -27.39 -22.74
C GLU A 248 -32.87 -27.17 -21.22
N ILE A 249 -31.91 -27.81 -20.57
CA ILE A 249 -31.64 -27.62 -19.13
C ILE A 249 -31.25 -26.17 -18.81
N ASP A 250 -30.57 -25.50 -19.74
CA ASP A 250 -30.16 -24.10 -19.65
C ASP A 250 -31.35 -23.14 -19.79
N ARG A 251 -32.21 -23.32 -20.81
CA ARG A 251 -33.49 -22.60 -20.94
C ARG A 251 -34.39 -22.78 -19.71
N GLY A 252 -34.39 -23.97 -19.11
CA GLY A 252 -35.14 -24.28 -17.89
C GLY A 252 -34.43 -23.92 -16.56
N SER A 253 -33.28 -23.26 -16.59
CA SER A 253 -32.47 -22.95 -15.40
C SER A 253 -32.85 -21.62 -14.73
N LEU A 254 -32.31 -21.35 -13.54
CA LEU A 254 -32.47 -20.07 -12.85
C LEU A 254 -31.69 -18.92 -13.52
N ASN A 255 -30.67 -19.25 -14.32
CA ASN A 255 -29.74 -18.32 -14.96
C ASN A 255 -29.44 -18.70 -16.43
N PRO A 256 -30.43 -18.67 -17.35
CA PRO A 256 -30.23 -19.07 -18.75
C PRO A 256 -29.11 -18.29 -19.45
N GLY A 257 -28.30 -18.97 -20.26
CA GLY A 257 -27.14 -18.37 -20.94
C GLY A 257 -25.95 -18.02 -20.03
N LYS A 258 -25.96 -18.50 -18.77
CA LYS A 258 -24.86 -18.37 -17.81
C LYS A 258 -24.48 -19.71 -17.19
N GLN A 259 -23.25 -19.82 -16.68
CA GLN A 259 -22.73 -21.03 -16.04
C GLN A 259 -22.79 -22.28 -16.94
N LEU A 260 -22.56 -22.13 -18.25
CA LEU A 260 -22.82 -23.17 -19.24
C LEU A 260 -21.96 -24.41 -19.05
N PHE A 261 -20.68 -24.26 -18.68
CA PHE A 261 -19.83 -25.40 -18.30
C PHE A 261 -20.27 -26.05 -16.99
N GLU A 262 -20.63 -25.26 -15.95
CA GLU A 262 -21.17 -25.80 -14.70
C GLU A 262 -22.44 -26.66 -14.95
N LYS A 263 -23.33 -26.24 -15.85
CA LYS A 263 -24.54 -27.01 -16.23
C LYS A 263 -24.24 -28.36 -16.89
N MET A 264 -23.11 -28.49 -17.60
CA MET A 264 -22.71 -29.75 -18.22
C MET A 264 -22.08 -30.75 -17.24
N VAL A 265 -21.64 -30.31 -16.05
CA VAL A 265 -20.79 -31.11 -15.15
C VAL A 265 -21.33 -31.27 -13.72
N SER A 266 -22.03 -30.29 -13.15
CA SER A 266 -22.25 -30.26 -11.69
C SER A 266 -23.37 -31.19 -11.20
N GLY A 267 -23.26 -31.58 -9.93
CA GLY A 267 -24.24 -32.47 -9.28
C GLY A 267 -25.64 -31.87 -9.11
N MET A 268 -25.85 -30.58 -9.40
CA MET A 268 -27.18 -29.96 -9.46
C MET A 268 -27.92 -30.31 -10.76
N TYR A 269 -27.19 -30.45 -11.87
CA TYR A 269 -27.75 -30.55 -13.22
C TYR A 269 -27.71 -31.96 -13.80
N MET A 270 -26.77 -32.79 -13.34
CA MET A 270 -26.52 -34.15 -13.87
C MET A 270 -27.76 -35.06 -13.91
N GLY A 271 -28.58 -35.07 -12.86
CA GLY A 271 -29.82 -35.86 -12.83
C GLY A 271 -30.88 -35.38 -13.83
N GLU A 272 -31.12 -34.07 -13.87
CA GLU A 272 -32.10 -33.46 -14.78
C GLU A 272 -31.68 -33.65 -16.25
N LEU A 273 -30.38 -33.60 -16.56
CA LEU A 273 -29.88 -33.89 -17.91
C LEU A 273 -30.18 -35.34 -18.32
N VAL A 274 -30.04 -36.31 -17.41
CA VAL A 274 -30.47 -37.69 -17.65
C VAL A 274 -31.99 -37.74 -17.89
N ARG A 275 -32.81 -37.06 -17.07
CA ARG A 275 -34.27 -37.02 -17.24
C ARG A 275 -34.68 -36.57 -18.65
N LEU A 276 -34.08 -35.50 -19.16
CA LEU A 276 -34.38 -34.96 -20.50
C LEU A 276 -34.03 -35.97 -21.61
N ILE A 277 -32.92 -36.69 -21.48
CA ILE A 277 -32.56 -37.80 -22.37
C ILE A 277 -33.62 -38.90 -22.32
N LEU A 278 -34.03 -39.33 -21.12
CA LEU A 278 -35.06 -40.37 -20.96
C LEU A 278 -36.42 -39.95 -21.56
N VAL A 279 -36.81 -38.68 -21.41
CA VAL A 279 -38.03 -38.12 -22.01
C VAL A 279 -37.96 -38.16 -23.54
N LYS A 280 -36.83 -37.78 -24.15
CA LYS A 280 -36.67 -37.80 -25.62
C LYS A 280 -36.65 -39.25 -26.14
N MET A 281 -35.88 -40.13 -25.51
CA MET A 281 -35.82 -41.55 -25.88
C MET A 281 -37.18 -42.26 -25.72
N ALA A 282 -37.99 -41.89 -24.73
CA ALA A 282 -39.36 -42.40 -24.61
C ALA A 282 -40.28 -41.86 -25.72
N LYS A 283 -40.20 -40.58 -26.08
CA LYS A 283 -40.94 -39.99 -27.21
C LYS A 283 -40.58 -40.60 -28.57
N GLU A 284 -39.38 -41.15 -28.68
CA GLU A 284 -38.83 -41.78 -29.90
C GLU A 284 -38.86 -43.33 -29.80
N GLU A 285 -39.67 -43.89 -28.89
CA GLU A 285 -39.91 -45.34 -28.66
C GLU A 285 -38.65 -46.19 -28.33
N PHE A 286 -37.50 -45.56 -28.06
CA PHE A 286 -36.26 -46.22 -27.65
C PHE A 286 -36.30 -46.77 -26.20
N LEU A 287 -37.25 -46.30 -25.38
CA LEU A 287 -37.45 -46.73 -23.99
C LEU A 287 -38.93 -46.91 -23.67
N PHE A 288 -39.21 -47.79 -22.70
CA PHE A 288 -40.51 -47.99 -22.06
C PHE A 288 -41.68 -48.26 -23.03
N GLU A 289 -41.40 -48.80 -24.21
CA GLU A 289 -42.40 -49.04 -25.28
C GLU A 289 -43.18 -47.76 -25.67
N GLY A 290 -42.50 -46.61 -25.66
CA GLY A 290 -43.10 -45.30 -25.96
C GLY A 290 -43.83 -44.64 -24.78
N ARG A 291 -43.90 -45.31 -23.62
CA ARG A 291 -44.72 -44.87 -22.48
C ARG A 291 -44.07 -43.71 -21.73
N ILE A 292 -44.83 -42.62 -21.59
CA ILE A 292 -44.43 -41.39 -20.90
C ILE A 292 -45.42 -41.11 -19.76
N THR A 293 -44.91 -40.63 -18.63
CA THR A 293 -45.69 -40.32 -17.43
C THR A 293 -45.52 -38.85 -17.01
N PRO A 294 -46.48 -38.28 -16.25
CA PRO A 294 -46.33 -36.95 -15.65
C PRO A 294 -45.07 -36.83 -14.79
N GLU A 295 -44.70 -37.87 -14.06
CA GLU A 295 -43.53 -37.92 -13.17
C GLU A 295 -42.22 -37.88 -13.98
N LEU A 296 -42.15 -38.59 -15.11
CA LEU A 296 -41.00 -38.54 -16.02
C LEU A 296 -40.89 -37.18 -16.72
N LEU A 297 -42.02 -36.54 -17.05
CA LEU A 297 -42.07 -35.20 -17.64
C LEU A 297 -41.76 -34.06 -16.66
N THR A 298 -41.97 -34.27 -15.35
CA THR A 298 -41.76 -33.25 -14.32
C THR A 298 -40.27 -33.01 -14.05
N LYS A 299 -39.85 -31.74 -14.10
CA LYS A 299 -38.47 -31.31 -13.80
C LYS A 299 -38.04 -31.74 -12.40
N GLY A 300 -36.82 -32.26 -12.26
CA GLY A 300 -36.18 -32.57 -10.97
C GLY A 300 -36.55 -33.92 -10.35
N THR A 301 -37.49 -34.70 -10.90
CA THR A 301 -37.87 -36.03 -10.36
C THR A 301 -36.75 -37.07 -10.47
N PHE A 302 -35.81 -36.88 -11.40
CA PHE A 302 -34.61 -37.69 -11.53
C PHE A 302 -33.37 -36.93 -11.02
N GLU A 303 -32.99 -37.15 -9.76
CA GLU A 303 -31.86 -36.47 -9.14
C GLU A 303 -30.50 -37.15 -9.39
N THR A 304 -29.40 -36.43 -9.20
CA THR A 304 -28.02 -36.98 -9.29
C THR A 304 -27.75 -38.11 -8.27
N LYS A 305 -28.52 -38.20 -7.17
CA LYS A 305 -28.49 -39.35 -6.25
C LYS A 305 -29.02 -40.63 -6.92
N HIS A 306 -29.93 -40.52 -7.88
CA HIS A 306 -30.45 -41.65 -8.66
C HIS A 306 -29.40 -42.16 -9.64
N VAL A 307 -28.72 -41.28 -10.38
CA VAL A 307 -27.53 -41.60 -11.20
C VAL A 307 -26.51 -42.39 -10.37
N SER A 308 -26.16 -41.86 -9.19
CA SER A 308 -25.20 -42.47 -8.26
C SER A 308 -25.61 -43.86 -7.76
N ALA A 309 -26.91 -44.10 -7.55
CA ALA A 309 -27.43 -45.40 -7.13
C ALA A 309 -27.47 -46.42 -8.27
N ILE A 310 -27.78 -45.96 -9.49
CA ILE A 310 -27.87 -46.77 -10.71
C ILE A 310 -26.48 -47.23 -11.18
N GLU A 311 -25.43 -46.45 -10.92
CA GLU A 311 -24.03 -46.83 -11.24
C GLU A 311 -23.32 -47.72 -10.20
N LYS A 312 -24.05 -48.24 -9.20
CA LYS A 312 -23.51 -49.23 -8.26
C LYS A 312 -23.25 -50.58 -8.95
N SER A 313 -22.03 -51.09 -8.87
CA SER A 313 -21.58 -52.30 -9.58
C SER A 313 -22.26 -53.63 -9.18
N LYS A 314 -23.03 -53.68 -8.08
CA LYS A 314 -23.80 -54.88 -7.65
C LYS A 314 -25.32 -54.68 -7.72
N GLU A 315 -25.80 -53.49 -7.35
CA GLU A 315 -27.23 -53.19 -7.17
C GLU A 315 -27.83 -52.34 -8.31
N GLY A 316 -26.99 -51.84 -9.23
CA GLY A 316 -27.35 -50.73 -10.12
C GLY A 316 -28.58 -50.96 -10.99
N LEU A 317 -28.74 -52.15 -11.57
CA LEU A 317 -29.91 -52.51 -12.37
C LEU A 317 -31.17 -52.67 -11.51
N THR A 318 -31.03 -53.18 -10.28
CA THR A 318 -32.14 -53.26 -9.31
C THR A 318 -32.58 -51.85 -8.89
N LYS A 319 -31.63 -50.94 -8.65
CA LYS A 319 -31.93 -49.53 -8.35
C LYS A 319 -32.48 -48.78 -9.55
N ALA A 320 -32.07 -49.10 -10.78
CA ALA A 320 -32.73 -48.59 -11.99
C ALA A 320 -34.21 -49.01 -12.00
N LYS A 321 -34.51 -50.30 -11.80
CA LYS A 321 -35.90 -50.80 -11.74
C LYS A 321 -36.73 -50.13 -10.63
N GLU A 322 -36.18 -50.00 -9.42
CA GLU A 322 -36.85 -49.32 -8.29
C GLU A 322 -37.14 -47.84 -8.57
N ILE A 323 -36.19 -47.12 -9.17
CA ILE A 323 -36.30 -45.67 -9.40
C ILE A 323 -37.24 -45.39 -10.58
N LEU A 324 -37.12 -46.14 -11.67
CA LEU A 324 -37.99 -46.02 -12.83
C LEU A 324 -39.44 -46.40 -12.49
N GLY A 325 -39.67 -47.45 -11.70
CA GLY A 325 -41.01 -47.79 -11.22
C GLY A 325 -41.67 -46.70 -10.36
N ARG A 326 -40.88 -45.87 -9.66
CA ARG A 326 -41.40 -44.69 -8.92
C ARG A 326 -41.76 -43.51 -9.82
N LEU A 327 -41.33 -43.52 -11.09
CA LEU A 327 -41.75 -42.57 -12.12
C LEU A 327 -42.96 -43.09 -12.92
N GLY A 328 -43.64 -44.14 -12.45
CA GLY A 328 -44.86 -44.68 -13.05
C GLY A 328 -44.67 -45.45 -14.37
N VAL A 329 -43.44 -45.55 -14.88
CA VAL A 329 -43.12 -46.42 -16.02
C VAL A 329 -42.96 -47.87 -15.56
N GLU A 330 -43.20 -48.83 -16.46
CA GLU A 330 -43.02 -50.26 -16.21
C GLU A 330 -41.73 -50.73 -16.94
N PRO A 331 -40.54 -50.56 -16.35
CA PRO A 331 -39.28 -50.78 -17.05
C PRO A 331 -39.00 -52.27 -17.28
N SER A 332 -38.68 -52.61 -18.53
CA SER A 332 -38.09 -53.90 -18.86
C SER A 332 -36.68 -54.05 -18.28
N ALA A 333 -36.13 -55.27 -18.34
CA ALA A 333 -34.72 -55.49 -17.98
C ALA A 333 -33.76 -54.68 -18.88
N ASP A 334 -34.14 -54.49 -20.15
CA ASP A 334 -33.38 -53.72 -21.12
C ASP A 334 -33.44 -52.21 -20.87
N ASP A 335 -34.60 -51.68 -20.46
CA ASP A 335 -34.72 -50.26 -20.06
C ASP A 335 -33.81 -49.96 -18.88
N CYS A 336 -33.72 -50.89 -17.91
CA CYS A 336 -32.82 -50.75 -16.76
C CYS A 336 -31.34 -50.71 -17.19
N ILE A 337 -30.95 -51.51 -18.19
CA ILE A 337 -29.60 -51.52 -18.77
C ILE A 337 -29.36 -50.22 -19.56
N ALA A 338 -30.33 -49.79 -20.36
CA ALA A 338 -30.27 -48.58 -21.16
C ALA A 338 -30.12 -47.32 -20.29
N VAL A 339 -30.97 -47.16 -19.28
CA VAL A 339 -30.91 -46.04 -18.32
C VAL A 339 -29.61 -46.04 -17.53
N GLN A 340 -29.08 -47.21 -17.14
CA GLN A 340 -27.76 -47.32 -16.51
C GLN A 340 -26.63 -46.87 -17.44
N HIS A 341 -26.76 -47.13 -18.74
CA HIS A 341 -25.77 -46.70 -19.74
C HIS A 341 -25.87 -45.20 -20.07
N VAL A 342 -27.08 -44.63 -20.12
CA VAL A 342 -27.29 -43.17 -20.21
C VAL A 342 -26.68 -42.45 -19.00
N CYS A 343 -26.93 -42.95 -17.77
CA CYS A 343 -26.28 -42.45 -16.55
C CYS A 343 -24.75 -42.48 -16.68
N THR A 344 -24.21 -43.62 -17.13
CA THR A 344 -22.78 -43.83 -17.35
C THR A 344 -22.18 -42.84 -18.34
N ILE A 345 -22.84 -42.56 -19.45
CA ILE A 345 -22.37 -41.58 -20.46
C ILE A 345 -22.36 -40.18 -19.86
N VAL A 346 -23.46 -39.74 -19.23
CA VAL A 346 -23.57 -38.38 -18.67
C VAL A 346 -22.55 -38.14 -17.55
N SER A 347 -22.41 -39.06 -16.60
CA SER A 347 -21.47 -38.88 -15.48
C SER A 347 -20.00 -39.00 -15.92
N HIS A 348 -19.71 -39.80 -16.96
CA HIS A 348 -18.37 -39.90 -17.54
C HIS A 348 -18.02 -38.67 -18.40
N ARG A 349 -18.98 -38.09 -19.14
CA ARG A 349 -18.82 -36.81 -19.83
C ARG A 349 -18.43 -35.71 -18.83
N SER A 350 -19.18 -35.59 -17.73
CA SER A 350 -18.87 -34.66 -16.64
C SER A 350 -17.46 -34.87 -16.06
N ALA A 351 -17.09 -36.12 -15.73
CA ALA A 351 -15.75 -36.45 -15.23
C ALA A 351 -14.62 -36.11 -16.22
N ASN A 352 -14.87 -36.25 -17.53
CA ASN A 352 -13.89 -35.92 -18.57
C ASN A 352 -13.78 -34.41 -18.82
N LEU A 353 -14.88 -33.65 -18.75
CA LEU A 353 -14.87 -32.18 -18.84
C LEU A 353 -14.11 -31.54 -17.67
N ILE A 354 -14.32 -32.03 -16.44
CA ILE A 354 -13.53 -31.61 -15.26
C ILE A 354 -12.06 -32.05 -15.42
N ALA A 355 -11.78 -33.18 -16.06
CA ALA A 355 -10.40 -33.61 -16.32
C ALA A 355 -9.66 -32.69 -17.31
N ALA A 356 -10.34 -32.21 -18.37
CA ALA A 356 -9.77 -31.32 -19.37
C ALA A 356 -9.46 -29.93 -18.78
N THR A 357 -10.42 -29.33 -18.07
CA THR A 357 -10.24 -28.02 -17.42
C THR A 357 -9.18 -28.05 -16.32
N LEU A 358 -9.17 -29.09 -15.47
CA LEU A 358 -8.10 -29.30 -14.49
C LEU A 358 -6.75 -29.57 -15.16
N GLY A 359 -6.71 -30.27 -16.31
CA GLY A 359 -5.52 -30.44 -17.13
C GLY A 359 -4.93 -29.11 -17.62
N GLY A 360 -5.78 -28.11 -17.90
CA GLY A 360 -5.37 -26.75 -18.26
C GLY A 360 -4.65 -26.05 -17.10
N ILE A 361 -5.21 -26.11 -15.90
CA ILE A 361 -4.60 -25.59 -14.66
C ILE A 361 -3.28 -26.30 -14.35
N LEU A 362 -3.23 -27.64 -14.47
CA LEU A 362 -2.02 -28.43 -14.24
C LEU A 362 -0.93 -28.09 -15.26
N SER A 363 -1.29 -27.85 -16.52
CA SER A 363 -0.35 -27.42 -17.56
C SER A 363 0.22 -26.02 -17.25
N ARG A 364 -0.63 -25.07 -16.85
CA ARG A 364 -0.22 -23.73 -16.39
C ARG A 364 0.73 -23.81 -15.19
N LEU A 365 0.38 -24.59 -14.17
CA LEU A 365 1.21 -24.84 -12.98
C LEU A 365 2.55 -25.53 -13.28
N LYS A 366 2.65 -26.30 -14.36
CA LYS A 366 3.92 -26.89 -14.81
C LYS A 366 4.82 -25.82 -15.41
N ASP A 367 4.27 -25.03 -16.32
CA ASP A 367 5.01 -24.06 -17.11
C ASP A 367 5.45 -22.86 -16.26
N ASN A 368 4.61 -22.41 -15.30
CA ASN A 368 4.97 -21.42 -14.27
C ASN A 368 6.23 -21.80 -13.49
N LYS A 369 6.39 -23.10 -13.21
CA LYS A 369 7.56 -23.66 -12.49
C LYS A 369 8.76 -23.91 -13.40
N GLY A 370 8.65 -23.72 -14.72
CA GLY A 370 9.71 -23.99 -15.70
C GLY A 370 10.21 -25.46 -15.72
N ASN A 371 9.45 -26.40 -15.16
CA ASN A 371 9.91 -27.77 -14.93
C ASN A 371 9.37 -28.74 -15.99
N PRO A 372 10.14 -29.76 -16.43
CA PRO A 372 9.70 -30.69 -17.46
C PRO A 372 8.49 -31.53 -17.03
N ARG A 373 8.45 -31.92 -15.74
CA ARG A 373 7.35 -32.66 -15.09
C ARG A 373 6.83 -31.91 -13.87
N LEU A 374 5.52 -31.94 -13.63
CA LEU A 374 4.87 -31.33 -12.46
C LEU A 374 4.60 -32.37 -11.37
N ARG A 375 5.09 -32.13 -10.14
CA ARG A 375 4.57 -32.79 -8.94
C ARG A 375 3.63 -31.84 -8.20
N THR A 376 2.41 -32.29 -7.87
CA THR A 376 1.43 -31.46 -7.15
C THR A 376 0.38 -32.29 -6.39
N THR A 377 -0.36 -31.64 -5.50
CA THR A 377 -1.54 -32.21 -4.83
C THR A 377 -2.76 -31.34 -5.11
N VAL A 378 -3.86 -31.95 -5.55
CA VAL A 378 -5.16 -31.30 -5.74
C VAL A 378 -6.05 -31.66 -4.55
N GLY A 379 -6.46 -30.64 -3.78
CA GLY A 379 -7.51 -30.78 -2.77
C GLY A 379 -8.88 -30.83 -3.44
N ILE A 380 -9.74 -31.77 -3.05
CA ILE A 380 -11.08 -31.93 -3.62
C ILE A 380 -12.13 -32.03 -2.51
N ASP A 381 -13.27 -31.38 -2.73
CA ASP A 381 -14.54 -31.63 -2.05
C ASP A 381 -15.69 -31.61 -3.10
N GLY A 382 -16.90 -31.97 -2.68
CA GLY A 382 -18.11 -31.97 -3.50
C GLY A 382 -18.88 -33.29 -3.39
N SER A 383 -20.21 -33.20 -3.24
CA SER A 383 -21.08 -34.37 -3.07
C SER A 383 -21.02 -35.37 -4.23
N LEU A 384 -20.94 -34.88 -5.48
CA LEU A 384 -20.78 -35.72 -6.67
C LEU A 384 -19.50 -36.56 -6.61
N TYR A 385 -18.37 -35.95 -6.26
CA TYR A 385 -17.08 -36.65 -6.15
C TYR A 385 -17.05 -37.64 -4.98
N LYS A 386 -17.60 -37.25 -3.82
CA LYS A 386 -17.65 -38.09 -2.61
C LYS A 386 -18.61 -39.29 -2.73
N MET A 387 -19.78 -39.11 -3.35
CA MET A 387 -20.87 -40.09 -3.29
C MET A 387 -21.05 -40.96 -4.54
N HIS A 388 -20.56 -40.54 -5.71
CA HIS A 388 -20.80 -41.27 -6.96
C HIS A 388 -19.76 -42.39 -7.18
N PRO A 389 -20.18 -43.67 -7.25
CA PRO A 389 -19.29 -44.83 -7.08
C PRO A 389 -18.17 -44.98 -8.14
N GLN A 390 -18.32 -44.33 -9.30
CA GLN A 390 -17.35 -44.38 -10.39
C GLN A 390 -16.64 -43.04 -10.68
N TYR A 391 -17.08 -41.93 -10.07
CA TYR A 391 -16.75 -40.59 -10.60
C TYR A 391 -15.28 -40.23 -10.39
N ALA A 392 -14.79 -40.29 -9.13
CA ALA A 392 -13.39 -40.05 -8.81
C ALA A 392 -12.44 -40.97 -9.60
N ARG A 393 -12.81 -42.25 -9.78
CA ARG A 393 -12.02 -43.22 -10.57
C ARG A 393 -11.89 -42.84 -12.05
N ARG A 394 -12.98 -42.39 -12.68
CA ARG A 394 -12.99 -41.89 -14.07
C ARG A 394 -12.15 -40.62 -14.19
N LEU A 395 -12.43 -39.62 -13.35
CA LEU A 395 -11.71 -38.34 -13.30
C LEU A 395 -10.20 -38.54 -13.16
N HIS A 396 -9.75 -39.33 -12.17
CA HIS A 396 -8.32 -39.59 -11.96
C HIS A 396 -7.67 -40.34 -13.13
N LYS A 397 -8.40 -41.21 -13.85
CA LYS A 397 -7.88 -41.91 -15.04
C LYS A 397 -7.74 -40.96 -16.23
N THR A 398 -8.68 -40.02 -16.41
CA THR A 398 -8.62 -39.07 -17.53
C THR A 398 -7.61 -37.95 -17.28
N VAL A 399 -7.51 -37.38 -16.07
CA VAL A 399 -6.46 -36.37 -15.77
C VAL A 399 -5.07 -36.92 -16.06
N ARG A 400 -4.72 -38.11 -15.55
CA ARG A 400 -3.39 -38.73 -15.79
C ARG A 400 -3.12 -39.11 -17.25
N ARG A 401 -4.16 -39.17 -18.10
CA ARG A 401 -4.04 -39.46 -19.54
C ARG A 401 -3.86 -38.18 -20.36
N LEU A 402 -4.53 -37.08 -19.97
CA LEU A 402 -4.41 -35.78 -20.63
C LEU A 402 -3.13 -35.02 -20.23
N VAL A 403 -2.63 -35.20 -19.01
CA VAL A 403 -1.37 -34.61 -18.53
C VAL A 403 -0.39 -35.66 -17.99
N PRO A 404 0.22 -36.50 -18.85
CA PRO A 404 1.15 -37.57 -18.44
C PRO A 404 2.41 -37.05 -17.73
N GLU A 405 2.81 -35.81 -18.02
CA GLU A 405 3.93 -35.13 -17.34
C GLU A 405 3.57 -34.60 -15.93
N SER A 406 2.43 -34.99 -15.36
CA SER A 406 1.98 -34.54 -14.04
C SER A 406 1.78 -35.69 -13.05
N ASP A 407 2.65 -35.78 -12.05
CA ASP A 407 2.52 -36.65 -10.89
C ASP A 407 1.52 -36.03 -9.89
N VAL A 408 0.22 -36.21 -10.17
CA VAL A 408 -0.89 -35.64 -9.40
C VAL A 408 -1.34 -36.57 -8.26
N ARG A 409 -1.20 -36.09 -7.02
CA ARG A 409 -1.93 -36.62 -5.86
C ARG A 409 -3.30 -35.95 -5.76
N PHE A 410 -4.35 -36.74 -5.58
CA PHE A 410 -5.66 -36.24 -5.18
C PHE A 410 -5.84 -36.43 -3.67
N LEU A 411 -6.37 -35.42 -2.98
CA LEU A 411 -6.58 -35.43 -1.53
C LEU A 411 -8.00 -34.94 -1.22
N LEU A 412 -8.79 -35.78 -0.55
CA LEU A 412 -10.15 -35.46 -0.16
C LEU A 412 -10.14 -34.57 1.10
N SER A 413 -10.93 -33.48 1.10
CA SER A 413 -11.18 -32.73 2.33
C SER A 413 -12.33 -33.37 3.11
N GLU A 414 -12.00 -34.16 4.13
CA GLU A 414 -13.00 -34.76 5.02
C GLU A 414 -13.77 -33.67 5.80
N SER A 415 -13.08 -32.61 6.22
CA SER A 415 -13.61 -31.49 7.01
C SER A 415 -14.16 -30.31 6.18
N GLY A 416 -14.30 -30.47 4.86
CA GLY A 416 -14.80 -29.43 3.96
C GLY A 416 -13.89 -28.21 3.78
N SER A 417 -14.49 -27.09 3.39
CA SER A 417 -13.86 -25.76 3.21
C SER A 417 -13.32 -25.15 4.51
N SER A 418 -14.04 -25.38 5.61
CA SER A 418 -14.00 -24.59 6.84
C SER A 418 -12.67 -24.62 7.58
N LYS A 419 -11.91 -25.72 7.46
CA LYS A 419 -10.54 -25.80 7.97
C LYS A 419 -9.62 -24.82 7.25
N GLY A 420 -9.74 -24.71 5.93
CA GLY A 420 -8.98 -23.76 5.12
C GLY A 420 -9.37 -22.31 5.45
N ALA A 421 -10.67 -22.05 5.57
CA ALA A 421 -11.19 -20.74 5.96
C ALA A 421 -10.59 -20.26 7.30
N ALA A 422 -10.55 -21.11 8.33
CA ALA A 422 -9.95 -20.77 9.62
C ALA A 422 -8.45 -20.44 9.55
N MET A 423 -7.68 -21.07 8.66
CA MET A 423 -6.26 -20.73 8.47
C MET A 423 -6.10 -19.38 7.77
N VAL A 424 -6.92 -19.09 6.75
CA VAL A 424 -6.96 -17.77 6.11
C VAL A 424 -7.36 -16.69 7.12
N THR A 425 -8.35 -16.97 7.97
CA THR A 425 -8.74 -16.08 9.08
C THR A 425 -7.62 -15.86 10.10
N ALA A 426 -6.82 -16.88 10.44
CA ALA A 426 -5.67 -16.73 11.33
C ALA A 426 -4.61 -15.77 10.75
N VAL A 427 -4.30 -15.90 9.45
CA VAL A 427 -3.36 -15.01 8.75
C VAL A 427 -3.95 -13.60 8.60
N ALA A 428 -5.21 -13.48 8.19
CA ALA A 428 -5.90 -12.19 8.05
C ALA A 428 -5.98 -11.43 9.38
N TYR A 429 -6.25 -12.13 10.49
CA TYR A 429 -6.28 -11.55 11.82
C TYR A 429 -4.88 -11.08 12.27
N ARG A 430 -3.82 -11.87 12.02
CA ARG A 430 -2.43 -11.46 12.27
C ARG A 430 -2.07 -10.17 11.51
N LEU A 431 -2.40 -10.10 10.22
CA LEU A 431 -2.13 -8.93 9.39
C LEU A 431 -2.98 -7.71 9.81
N ALA A 432 -4.23 -7.91 10.23
CA ALA A 432 -5.08 -6.83 10.73
C ALA A 432 -4.56 -6.27 12.07
N ASP A 433 -4.07 -7.11 12.97
CA ASP A 433 -3.47 -6.65 14.23
C ASP A 433 -2.11 -5.96 14.02
N GLN A 434 -1.26 -6.51 13.15
CA GLN A 434 -0.05 -5.82 12.67
C GLN A 434 -0.39 -4.44 12.10
N ARG A 435 -1.42 -4.33 11.26
CA ARG A 435 -1.84 -3.06 10.67
C ARG A 435 -2.34 -2.07 11.72
N ARG A 436 -3.18 -2.52 12.66
CA ARG A 436 -3.62 -1.73 13.83
C ARG A 436 -2.42 -1.18 14.60
N GLN A 437 -1.47 -2.05 14.95
CA GLN A 437 -0.27 -1.69 15.70
C GLN A 437 0.65 -0.71 14.97
N ILE A 438 0.77 -0.80 13.63
CA ILE A 438 1.50 0.19 12.82
C ILE A 438 0.75 1.53 12.85
N THR A 439 -0.58 1.53 12.68
CA THR A 439 -1.38 2.76 12.72
C THR A 439 -1.30 3.44 14.08
N GLU A 440 -1.39 2.70 15.19
CA GLU A 440 -1.21 3.24 16.55
C GLU A 440 0.17 3.89 16.75
N THR A 441 1.24 3.30 16.21
CA THR A 441 2.59 3.89 16.23
C THR A 441 2.70 5.17 15.37
N LEU A 442 1.97 5.25 14.25
CA LEU A 442 1.97 6.42 13.36
C LEU A 442 0.99 7.52 13.79
N ASP A 443 -0.03 7.20 14.59
CA ASP A 443 -0.99 8.16 15.13
C ASP A 443 -0.33 9.16 16.11
N GLU A 444 0.76 8.78 16.81
CA GLU A 444 1.53 9.71 17.66
C GLU A 444 2.11 10.91 16.88
N PHE A 445 2.31 10.78 15.57
CA PHE A 445 2.83 11.84 14.71
C PHE A 445 1.73 12.74 14.14
N ARG A 446 0.44 12.38 14.28
CA ARG A 446 -0.69 13.07 13.65
C ARG A 446 -1.19 14.23 14.52
N LEU A 447 -0.63 15.41 14.28
CA LEU A 447 -1.01 16.63 14.99
C LEU A 447 -2.40 17.14 14.56
N THR A 448 -3.30 17.29 15.53
CA THR A 448 -4.60 17.95 15.35
C THR A 448 -4.44 19.47 15.18
N ASN A 449 -5.43 20.12 14.58
CA ASN A 449 -5.42 21.58 14.42
C ASN A 449 -5.29 22.33 15.76
N ASP A 450 -5.91 21.82 16.84
CA ASP A 450 -5.82 22.43 18.17
C ASP A 450 -4.41 22.32 18.76
N GLN A 451 -3.72 21.19 18.54
CA GLN A 451 -2.29 21.06 18.89
C GLN A 451 -1.42 22.02 18.08
N LEU A 452 -1.70 22.22 16.78
CA LEU A 452 -0.95 23.14 15.93
C LEU A 452 -1.19 24.62 16.31
N LEU A 453 -2.42 24.99 16.69
CA LEU A 453 -2.73 26.31 17.26
C LEU A 453 -2.01 26.53 18.60
N GLU A 454 -1.89 25.51 19.43
CA GLU A 454 -1.12 25.58 20.68
C GLU A 454 0.40 25.67 20.42
N VAL A 455 0.96 24.92 19.45
CA VAL A 455 2.37 25.05 19.02
C VAL A 455 2.65 26.46 18.51
N LYS A 456 1.77 27.03 17.67
CA LYS A 456 1.83 28.43 17.22
C LYS A 456 1.85 29.41 18.40
N LYS A 457 0.96 29.22 19.38
CA LYS A 457 0.86 30.04 20.59
C LYS A 457 2.12 29.94 21.47
N ARG A 458 2.70 28.75 21.63
CA ARG A 458 3.97 28.53 22.34
C ARG A 458 5.13 29.23 21.61
N MET A 459 5.24 29.09 20.28
CA MET A 459 6.23 29.83 19.47
C MET A 459 6.07 31.35 19.62
N ARG A 460 4.83 31.86 19.54
CA ARG A 460 4.52 33.29 19.74
C ARG A 460 4.96 33.82 21.11
N THR A 461 4.97 32.95 22.13
CA THR A 461 5.42 33.23 23.50
C THR A 461 6.95 33.21 23.60
N GLU A 462 7.62 32.20 23.04
CA GLU A 462 9.10 32.15 23.06
C GLU A 462 9.74 33.29 22.25
N ILE A 463 9.08 33.75 21.18
CA ILE A 463 9.47 34.97 20.47
C ILE A 463 9.44 36.20 21.40
N GLN A 464 8.43 36.31 22.28
CA GLN A 464 8.38 37.39 23.28
C GLN A 464 9.48 37.23 24.33
N ASN A 465 9.74 36.00 24.79
CA ASN A 465 10.81 35.69 25.74
C ASN A 465 12.20 36.07 25.19
N GLY A 466 12.49 35.76 23.93
CA GLY A 466 13.77 36.06 23.28
C GLY A 466 13.99 37.55 23.02
N LEU A 467 12.93 38.31 22.73
CA LEU A 467 13.00 39.76 22.50
C LEU A 467 13.10 40.58 23.81
N GLY A 468 12.51 40.10 24.90
CA GLY A 468 12.49 40.81 26.19
C GLY A 468 13.83 40.75 26.95
N LYS A 469 14.36 41.90 27.37
CA LYS A 469 15.69 42.05 27.97
C LYS A 469 15.86 41.29 29.29
N LYS A 470 14.75 41.05 30.01
CA LYS A 470 14.72 40.30 31.28
C LYS A 470 14.61 38.78 31.10
N THR A 471 14.24 38.32 29.91
CA THR A 471 13.93 36.92 29.60
C THR A 471 14.90 36.30 28.60
N HIS A 472 15.56 37.14 27.78
CA HIS A 472 16.46 36.75 26.70
C HIS A 472 17.54 35.74 27.12
N ASP A 473 18.19 35.91 28.28
CA ASP A 473 19.24 35.00 28.77
C ASP A 473 18.70 33.57 28.96
N SER A 474 17.49 33.45 29.50
CA SER A 474 16.79 32.17 29.74
C SER A 474 15.99 31.63 28.54
N ALA A 475 15.65 32.47 27.55
CA ALA A 475 14.87 32.07 26.38
C ALA A 475 15.65 31.07 25.51
N THR A 476 14.97 30.10 24.89
CA THR A 476 15.63 29.14 23.98
C THR A 476 15.59 29.60 22.53
N VAL A 477 14.46 30.13 22.06
CA VAL A 477 14.38 30.92 20.82
C VAL A 477 15.02 32.27 21.09
N LYS A 478 16.23 32.52 20.55
CA LYS A 478 17.08 33.62 21.02
C LYS A 478 16.77 34.99 20.42
N MET A 479 16.14 35.05 19.25
CA MET A 479 15.76 36.33 18.62
C MET A 479 16.96 37.31 18.50
N TRP A 480 18.06 36.83 17.92
CA TRP A 480 19.31 37.58 17.77
C TRP A 480 19.15 38.79 16.82
N PRO A 481 19.53 40.01 17.25
CA PRO A 481 19.60 41.18 16.38
C PRO A 481 20.66 41.00 15.29
N THR A 482 20.31 41.26 14.03
CA THR A 482 21.21 41.06 12.86
C THR A 482 21.90 42.33 12.37
N TYR A 483 21.55 43.48 12.97
CA TYR A 483 21.96 44.83 12.57
C TYR A 483 21.50 45.27 11.16
N VAL A 484 20.86 44.40 10.36
CA VAL A 484 20.21 44.76 9.09
C VAL A 484 18.92 45.53 9.37
N ARG A 485 18.93 46.86 9.18
CA ARG A 485 17.81 47.76 9.53
C ARG A 485 16.77 47.98 8.42
N SER A 486 17.06 47.59 7.17
CA SER A 486 16.13 47.68 6.05
C SER A 486 16.31 46.53 5.06
N THR A 487 15.25 46.26 4.30
CA THR A 487 15.31 45.54 3.03
C THR A 487 16.04 46.37 1.95
N PRO A 488 16.38 45.81 0.78
CA PRO A 488 16.97 46.57 -0.32
C PRO A 488 16.02 47.64 -0.86
N ASP A 489 16.53 48.81 -1.25
CA ASP A 489 15.73 49.88 -1.87
C ASP A 489 15.94 50.00 -3.40
N GLY A 490 17.01 49.39 -3.91
CA GLY A 490 17.44 49.38 -5.31
C GLY A 490 18.40 50.50 -5.70
N SER A 491 18.93 51.23 -4.72
CA SER A 491 20.11 52.08 -4.85
C SER A 491 21.42 51.27 -4.72
N GLU A 492 21.35 50.00 -4.29
CA GLU A 492 22.50 49.11 -4.14
C GLU A 492 23.25 48.93 -5.47
N LYS A 493 24.58 49.09 -5.42
CA LYS A 493 25.47 49.05 -6.59
C LYS A 493 26.90 48.78 -6.13
N GLY A 494 27.68 48.07 -6.94
CA GLY A 494 29.07 47.73 -6.67
C GLY A 494 29.39 46.30 -7.10
N ASP A 495 30.64 45.89 -6.86
CA ASP A 495 31.11 44.53 -7.02
C ASP A 495 31.50 44.01 -5.64
N PHE A 496 30.87 42.92 -5.22
CA PHE A 496 30.93 42.40 -3.85
C PHE A 496 31.35 40.93 -3.87
N LEU A 497 32.15 40.52 -2.90
CA LEU A 497 32.30 39.11 -2.59
C LEU A 497 31.20 38.67 -1.62
N ALA A 498 30.73 37.44 -1.77
CA ALA A 498 29.95 36.76 -0.75
C ALA A 498 30.54 35.38 -0.46
N LEU A 499 30.51 34.98 0.81
CA LEU A 499 30.84 33.63 1.25
C LEU A 499 29.55 32.95 1.74
N ASP A 500 29.37 31.67 1.46
CA ASP A 500 28.20 30.88 1.85
C ASP A 500 28.65 29.63 2.62
N LEU A 501 28.61 29.70 3.95
CA LEU A 501 29.05 28.63 4.86
C LEU A 501 27.90 28.21 5.78
N GLY A 502 27.39 26.99 5.58
CA GLY A 502 26.30 26.44 6.41
C GLY A 502 26.12 24.93 6.36
N GLY A 503 27.03 24.21 5.68
CA GLY A 503 27.04 22.77 5.45
C GLY A 503 28.34 22.35 4.74
N THR A 504 28.41 21.12 4.25
CA THR A 504 29.61 20.54 3.58
C THR A 504 30.01 21.20 2.27
N ASN A 505 29.08 21.88 1.60
CA ASN A 505 29.33 22.67 0.38
C ASN A 505 29.51 24.14 0.76
N PHE A 506 30.76 24.58 0.87
CA PHE A 506 31.12 25.99 0.97
C PHE A 506 31.04 26.64 -0.41
N ARG A 507 30.69 27.93 -0.48
CA ARG A 507 30.75 28.68 -1.75
C ARG A 507 31.45 30.03 -1.56
N VAL A 508 32.23 30.39 -2.57
CA VAL A 508 32.72 31.76 -2.77
C VAL A 508 32.02 32.32 -4.00
N LEU A 509 31.51 33.55 -3.90
CA LEU A 509 30.74 34.23 -4.94
C LEU A 509 31.31 35.61 -5.23
N LEU A 510 31.22 36.05 -6.49
CA LEU A 510 31.31 37.44 -6.91
C LEU A 510 29.92 37.88 -7.39
N VAL A 511 29.39 38.94 -6.79
CA VAL A 511 28.07 39.51 -7.10
C VAL A 511 28.25 40.95 -7.56
N LYS A 512 27.93 41.22 -8.83
CA LYS A 512 27.99 42.56 -9.43
C LYS A 512 26.60 43.15 -9.49
N ILE A 513 26.34 44.18 -8.69
CA ILE A 513 25.04 44.84 -8.58
C ILE A 513 25.09 46.17 -9.34
N ARG A 514 24.09 46.47 -10.16
CA ARG A 514 23.99 47.74 -10.91
C ARG A 514 22.61 48.39 -10.73
N SER A 515 22.59 49.51 -10.02
CA SER A 515 21.45 50.42 -9.89
C SER A 515 21.24 51.23 -11.18
N GLY A 516 19.99 51.42 -11.64
CA GLY A 516 19.68 52.30 -12.77
C GLY A 516 18.31 52.07 -13.38
N LYS A 517 18.10 52.59 -14.61
CA LYS A 517 16.85 52.37 -15.39
C LYS A 517 16.55 50.89 -15.71
N ARG A 518 17.56 50.03 -15.62
CA ARG A 518 17.43 48.59 -15.47
C ARG A 518 18.29 48.20 -14.27
N ARG A 519 17.69 47.56 -13.28
CA ARG A 519 18.41 46.87 -12.22
C ARG A 519 18.96 45.58 -12.81
N THR A 520 20.24 45.26 -12.56
CA THR A 520 20.84 43.98 -12.98
C THR A 520 21.77 43.46 -11.90
N VAL A 521 21.72 42.15 -11.65
CA VAL A 521 22.66 41.41 -10.82
C VAL A 521 23.34 40.36 -11.69
N GLU A 522 24.67 40.33 -11.69
CA GLU A 522 25.48 39.30 -12.35
C GLU A 522 26.22 38.52 -11.26
N MET A 523 26.11 37.19 -11.27
CA MET A 523 26.68 36.32 -10.24
C MET A 523 27.60 35.27 -10.84
N HIS A 524 28.78 35.13 -10.23
CA HIS A 524 29.71 34.02 -10.45
C HIS A 524 29.95 33.33 -9.11
N ASN A 525 30.04 32.01 -9.10
CA ASN A 525 30.34 31.26 -7.88
C ASN A 525 31.18 30.01 -8.17
N LYS A 526 31.90 29.54 -7.15
CA LYS A 526 32.59 28.26 -7.16
C LYS A 526 32.31 27.53 -5.84
N ILE A 527 31.99 26.24 -5.94
CA ILE A 527 31.68 25.38 -4.80
C ILE A 527 32.94 24.65 -4.36
N TYR A 528 33.16 24.61 -3.05
CA TYR A 528 34.27 23.94 -2.40
C TYR A 528 33.74 22.95 -1.37
N ALA A 529 34.34 21.76 -1.31
CA ALA A 529 34.10 20.84 -0.21
C ALA A 529 34.91 21.29 1.02
N ILE A 530 34.34 21.15 2.21
CA ILE A 530 35.10 21.14 3.46
C ILE A 530 35.23 19.68 3.91
N PRO A 531 36.46 19.13 4.05
CA PRO A 531 36.68 17.78 4.57
C PRO A 531 36.14 17.62 6.00
N MET A 532 35.76 16.40 6.40
CA MET A 532 35.18 16.17 7.73
C MET A 532 36.21 16.43 8.84
N GLU A 533 37.47 16.08 8.58
CA GLU A 533 38.63 16.39 9.41
C GLU A 533 38.85 17.90 9.61
N VAL A 534 38.44 18.74 8.66
CA VAL A 534 38.49 20.22 8.79
C VAL A 534 37.24 20.76 9.49
N MET A 535 36.05 20.19 9.22
CA MET A 535 34.81 20.54 9.92
C MET A 535 34.84 20.23 11.44
N GLN A 536 35.74 19.35 11.87
CA GLN A 536 35.88 18.86 13.25
C GLN A 536 37.33 18.95 13.77
N GLY A 537 38.19 19.70 13.08
CA GLY A 537 39.58 19.98 13.46
C GLY A 537 39.69 21.23 14.33
N THR A 538 40.72 22.04 14.11
CA THR A 538 40.86 23.36 14.76
C THR A 538 40.18 24.48 13.99
N GLY A 539 39.87 25.58 14.68
CA GLY A 539 39.40 26.81 14.06
C GLY A 539 40.41 27.40 13.07
N GLU A 540 41.71 27.32 13.39
CA GLU A 540 42.78 27.78 12.50
C GLU A 540 42.76 27.02 11.16
N GLU A 541 42.70 25.69 11.18
CA GLU A 541 42.58 24.86 9.96
C GLU A 541 41.29 25.15 9.17
N LEU A 542 40.16 25.38 9.85
CA LEU A 542 38.89 25.68 9.19
C LEU A 542 38.93 27.04 8.47
N PHE A 543 39.42 28.10 9.13
CA PHE A 543 39.50 29.43 8.53
C PHE A 543 40.62 29.53 7.49
N ASP A 544 41.73 28.81 7.64
CA ASP A 544 42.76 28.73 6.61
C ASP A 544 42.28 27.96 5.37
N HIS A 545 41.45 26.92 5.52
CA HIS A 545 40.79 26.26 4.38
C HIS A 545 39.79 27.19 3.67
N ILE A 546 39.00 27.96 4.42
CA ILE A 546 38.10 28.99 3.85
C ILE A 546 38.90 30.02 3.05
N VAL A 547 40.01 30.52 3.61
CA VAL A 547 40.93 31.45 2.95
C VAL A 547 41.66 30.80 1.77
N GLN A 548 41.91 29.49 1.81
CA GLN A 548 42.42 28.71 0.67
C GLN A 548 41.46 28.76 -0.52
N CYS A 549 40.18 28.51 -0.27
CA CYS A 549 39.12 28.60 -1.28
C CYS A 549 38.96 30.03 -1.84
N ILE A 550 39.04 31.07 -0.99
CA ILE A 550 38.89 32.47 -1.42
C ILE A 550 39.98 32.88 -2.42
N SER A 551 41.26 32.53 -2.18
CA SER A 551 42.32 32.86 -3.16
C SER A 551 42.12 32.16 -4.48
N ASP A 552 41.82 30.85 -4.48
CA ASP A 552 41.59 30.11 -5.73
C ASP A 552 40.38 30.67 -6.51
N PHE A 553 39.36 31.21 -5.83
CA PHE A 553 38.29 31.95 -6.49
C PHE A 553 38.75 33.30 -7.05
N LEU A 554 39.56 34.06 -6.30
CA LEU A 554 40.11 35.34 -6.75
C LEU A 554 41.08 35.21 -7.93
N ASP A 555 41.87 34.13 -7.97
CA ASP A 555 42.71 33.75 -9.11
C ASP A 555 41.84 33.33 -10.30
N TYR A 556 40.81 32.49 -10.08
CA TYR A 556 39.85 32.07 -11.11
C TYR A 556 39.08 33.24 -11.75
N MET A 557 38.68 34.24 -10.95
CA MET A 557 38.01 35.46 -11.43
C MET A 557 38.98 36.54 -11.95
N GLY A 558 40.30 36.36 -11.77
CA GLY A 558 41.32 37.34 -12.16
C GLY A 558 41.32 38.64 -11.32
N MET A 559 40.83 38.60 -10.08
CA MET A 559 40.58 39.79 -9.25
C MET A 559 41.47 39.92 -8.01
N LYS A 560 42.44 39.00 -7.79
CA LYS A 560 43.28 38.91 -6.57
C LYS A 560 43.97 40.20 -6.10
N ASN A 561 44.29 41.11 -7.01
CA ASN A 561 44.87 42.44 -6.69
C ASN A 561 43.80 43.51 -6.32
N THR A 562 42.54 43.13 -6.13
CA THR A 562 41.41 44.06 -5.89
C THR A 562 40.89 43.87 -4.47
N ARG A 563 40.99 44.92 -3.65
CA ARG A 563 40.39 44.96 -2.32
C ARG A 563 38.87 45.08 -2.43
N LEU A 564 38.17 43.95 -2.44
CA LEU A 564 36.71 43.89 -2.57
C LEU A 564 36.02 43.91 -1.19
N PRO A 565 34.84 44.56 -1.08
CA PRO A 565 33.96 44.41 0.07
C PRO A 565 33.30 43.02 0.09
N LEU A 566 33.25 42.40 1.26
CA LEU A 566 32.82 41.02 1.48
C LEU A 566 31.69 40.90 2.50
N GLY A 567 30.67 40.12 2.17
CA GLY A 567 29.64 39.63 3.09
C GLY A 567 29.82 38.15 3.40
N PHE A 568 29.85 37.78 4.68
CA PHE A 568 30.04 36.41 5.14
C PHE A 568 28.69 35.82 5.59
N THR A 569 28.03 35.03 4.73
CA THR A 569 26.94 34.18 5.21
C THR A 569 27.53 33.06 6.04
N PHE A 570 27.32 33.13 7.35
CA PHE A 570 27.76 32.18 8.35
C PHE A 570 26.52 31.65 9.09
N SER A 571 26.11 30.45 8.71
CA SER A 571 24.76 29.92 8.95
C SER A 571 24.63 29.23 10.32
N PHE A 572 25.08 29.89 11.38
CA PHE A 572 25.12 29.35 12.74
C PHE A 572 24.63 30.39 13.75
N PRO A 573 24.26 29.97 14.98
CA PRO A 573 23.89 30.88 16.05
C PRO A 573 25.03 31.83 16.41
N CYS A 574 24.96 33.08 15.95
CA CYS A 574 25.92 34.13 16.29
C CYS A 574 25.26 35.27 17.07
N ARG A 575 25.89 35.68 18.17
CA ARG A 575 25.56 36.93 18.87
C ARG A 575 26.34 38.06 18.22
N GLN A 576 25.68 38.80 17.34
CA GLN A 576 26.25 39.99 16.71
C GLN A 576 26.30 41.18 17.68
N THR A 577 27.31 42.04 17.52
CA THR A 577 27.46 43.32 18.23
C THR A 577 27.52 44.52 17.27
N SER A 578 27.82 44.25 16.00
CA SER A 578 27.73 45.15 14.86
C SER A 578 27.31 44.31 13.63
N LEU A 579 27.18 44.95 12.47
CA LEU A 579 27.00 44.21 11.21
C LEU A 579 28.22 43.33 10.88
N ASP A 580 29.42 43.75 11.27
CA ASP A 580 30.71 43.15 10.89
C ASP A 580 31.45 42.40 12.03
N ALA A 581 30.76 42.07 13.12
CA ALA A 581 31.27 41.27 14.23
C ALA A 581 30.18 40.32 14.75
N GLY A 582 30.51 39.04 14.88
CA GLY A 582 29.57 37.97 15.24
C GLY A 582 30.24 36.87 16.03
N ILE A 583 29.95 36.83 17.34
CA ILE A 583 30.48 35.80 18.24
C ILE A 583 29.70 34.51 18.04
N LEU A 584 30.37 33.41 17.67
CA LEU A 584 29.73 32.09 17.56
C LEU A 584 29.28 31.62 18.95
N VAL A 585 27.98 31.37 19.10
CA VAL A 585 27.38 30.94 20.37
C VAL A 585 27.51 29.44 20.58
N THR A 586 27.22 28.64 19.55
CA THR A 586 27.51 27.19 19.53
C THR A 586 27.40 26.61 18.11
N TRP A 587 28.15 25.56 17.81
CA TRP A 587 28.09 24.84 16.55
C TRP A 587 26.80 24.04 16.37
N THR A 588 26.36 23.92 15.11
CA THR A 588 25.22 23.09 14.69
C THR A 588 25.56 22.30 13.42
N LYS A 589 24.62 21.47 12.92
CA LYS A 589 24.67 20.84 11.59
C LYS A 589 25.94 19.99 11.26
N GLY A 590 26.67 19.53 12.28
CA GLY A 590 27.81 18.60 12.13
C GLY A 590 29.21 19.21 12.21
N PHE A 591 29.33 20.54 12.27
CA PHE A 591 30.58 21.22 12.60
C PHE A 591 30.92 21.05 14.09
N LYS A 592 32.21 20.93 14.43
CA LYS A 592 32.76 20.93 15.80
C LYS A 592 34.19 21.48 15.89
N ALA A 593 34.59 22.38 14.99
CA ALA A 593 35.94 22.93 14.99
C ALA A 593 36.25 23.63 16.33
N THR A 594 37.39 23.32 16.94
CA THR A 594 37.79 23.88 18.25
C THR A 594 38.11 25.36 18.15
N ASP A 595 38.13 26.05 19.29
CA ASP A 595 38.62 27.44 19.40
C ASP A 595 37.82 28.45 18.55
N CYS A 596 36.57 28.10 18.23
CA CYS A 596 35.59 28.94 17.51
C CYS A 596 34.41 29.36 18.40
N GLU A 597 33.90 28.48 19.28
CA GLU A 597 32.76 28.81 20.15
C GLU A 597 33.20 29.85 21.21
N GLY A 598 32.56 31.01 21.22
CA GLY A 598 32.94 32.17 22.05
C GLY A 598 33.74 33.25 21.32
N GLU A 599 34.29 32.96 20.14
CA GLU A 599 35.12 33.89 19.36
C GLU A 599 34.35 34.60 18.23
N ASP A 600 34.85 35.76 17.80
CA ASP A 600 34.32 36.49 16.63
C ASP A 600 34.78 35.85 15.32
N VAL A 601 33.83 35.31 14.56
CA VAL A 601 34.12 34.61 13.29
C VAL A 601 34.63 35.54 12.20
N VAL A 602 34.39 36.85 12.32
CA VAL A 602 34.97 37.85 11.42
C VAL A 602 36.43 38.14 11.81
N GLY A 603 36.75 38.18 13.11
CA GLY A 603 38.12 38.15 13.63
C GLY A 603 38.92 36.96 13.08
N LEU A 604 38.42 35.73 13.26
CA LEU A 604 39.07 34.50 12.78
C LEU A 604 39.31 34.51 11.25
N LEU A 605 38.34 34.99 10.47
CA LEU A 605 38.50 35.17 9.02
C LEU A 605 39.55 36.25 8.67
N ARG A 606 39.52 37.39 9.36
CA ARG A 606 40.52 38.48 9.20
C ARG A 606 41.93 38.01 9.59
N GLU A 607 42.07 37.06 10.52
CA GLU A 607 43.35 36.45 10.87
C GLU A 607 43.85 35.43 9.85
N GLY A 608 42.99 34.55 9.31
CA GLY A 608 43.37 33.64 8.23
C GLY A 608 43.85 34.38 6.97
N ILE A 609 43.20 35.50 6.62
CA ILE A 609 43.64 36.37 5.52
C ILE A 609 45.05 36.94 5.81
N LYS A 610 45.30 37.41 7.04
CA LYS A 610 46.62 37.93 7.46
C LYS A 610 47.70 36.86 7.48
N ARG A 611 47.43 35.64 8.00
CA ARG A 611 48.39 34.52 8.05
C ARG A 611 48.97 34.19 6.67
N ARG A 612 48.22 34.49 5.61
CA ARG A 612 48.54 34.10 4.24
C ARG A 612 49.28 35.16 3.41
N GLU A 613 49.10 36.44 3.71
CA GLU A 613 49.74 37.59 3.02
C GLU A 613 49.55 37.67 1.47
N GLU A 614 48.65 36.86 0.87
CA GLU A 614 48.45 36.81 -0.59
C GLU A 614 47.48 37.87 -1.16
N PHE A 615 46.55 38.39 -0.36
CA PHE A 615 45.50 39.34 -0.77
C PHE A 615 44.87 40.05 0.46
N ASP A 616 44.07 41.11 0.26
CA ASP A 616 43.34 41.83 1.32
C ASP A 616 41.88 42.10 0.92
N LEU A 617 40.96 42.11 1.89
CA LEU A 617 39.51 42.26 1.71
C LEU A 617 38.90 43.09 2.85
N ASP A 618 37.85 43.87 2.54
CA ASP A 618 37.04 44.54 3.56
C ASP A 618 35.86 43.63 3.94
N VAL A 619 35.93 42.96 5.10
CA VAL A 619 34.77 42.23 5.63
C VAL A 619 33.80 43.23 6.26
N VAL A 620 32.67 43.47 5.58
CA VAL A 620 31.68 44.51 5.91
C VAL A 620 30.49 43.94 6.70
N ALA A 621 30.19 42.66 6.53
CA ALA A 621 29.04 42.02 7.15
C ALA A 621 29.27 40.54 7.47
N VAL A 622 28.71 40.08 8.59
CA VAL A 622 28.40 38.67 8.88
C VAL A 622 26.88 38.50 8.97
N VAL A 623 26.37 37.42 8.38
CA VAL A 623 24.96 37.26 8.00
C VAL A 623 24.51 35.81 8.23
N ASN A 624 23.30 35.58 8.74
CA ASN A 624 22.71 34.23 8.80
C ASN A 624 21.99 33.89 7.48
N ASP A 625 21.97 32.61 7.06
CA ASP A 625 21.39 32.17 5.77
C ASP A 625 19.90 32.51 5.60
N THR A 626 19.15 32.55 6.69
CA THR A 626 17.77 33.08 6.72
C THR A 626 17.69 34.53 6.25
N VAL A 627 18.57 35.40 6.76
CA VAL A 627 18.63 36.83 6.48
C VAL A 627 19.12 37.07 5.05
N GLY A 628 20.13 36.32 4.61
CA GLY A 628 20.55 36.29 3.21
C GLY A 628 19.40 35.93 2.28
N THR A 629 18.68 34.83 2.57
CA THR A 629 17.52 34.39 1.77
C THR A 629 16.39 35.44 1.76
N MET A 630 16.06 36.06 2.89
CA MET A 630 15.08 37.15 2.96
C MET A 630 15.48 38.32 2.05
N MET A 631 16.75 38.74 2.11
CA MET A 631 17.26 39.88 1.34
C MET A 631 17.41 39.57 -0.16
N THR A 632 17.73 38.31 -0.52
CA THR A 632 17.68 37.82 -1.92
C THR A 632 16.28 38.01 -2.51
N CYS A 633 15.23 37.62 -1.78
CA CYS A 633 13.86 37.72 -2.25
C CYS A 633 13.31 39.16 -2.18
N ALA A 634 13.63 39.93 -1.13
CA ALA A 634 13.18 41.32 -0.95
C ALA A 634 13.71 42.32 -1.99
N TYR A 635 14.74 41.94 -2.75
CA TYR A 635 15.24 42.73 -3.88
C TYR A 635 14.30 42.70 -5.11
N GLU A 636 13.56 41.60 -5.30
CA GLU A 636 12.55 41.45 -6.35
C GLU A 636 11.14 41.73 -5.81
N GLU A 637 10.80 41.18 -4.64
CA GLU A 637 9.48 41.23 -4.00
C GLU A 637 9.49 42.17 -2.78
N ALA A 638 9.00 43.41 -2.95
CA ALA A 638 8.99 44.43 -1.90
C ALA A 638 8.09 44.09 -0.67
N THR A 639 7.30 43.01 -0.74
CA THR A 639 6.51 42.47 0.39
C THR A 639 7.28 41.42 1.21
N CYS A 640 8.50 41.08 0.82
CA CYS A 640 9.29 40.04 1.48
C CYS A 640 9.98 40.58 2.74
N GLU A 641 9.45 40.18 3.91
CA GLU A 641 9.93 40.64 5.22
C GLU A 641 10.16 39.48 6.20
N VAL A 642 10.20 38.25 5.69
CA VAL A 642 10.49 37.01 6.41
C VAL A 642 11.42 36.13 5.56
N GLY A 643 12.43 35.53 6.18
CA GLY A 643 13.29 34.50 5.60
C GLY A 643 13.07 33.15 6.26
N LEU A 644 13.06 32.08 5.47
CA LEU A 644 12.89 30.69 5.93
C LEU A 644 13.95 29.77 5.33
N ILE A 645 14.58 28.96 6.17
CA ILE A 645 15.42 27.84 5.78
C ILE A 645 14.75 26.53 6.19
N ALA A 646 14.61 25.61 5.23
CA ALA A 646 14.12 24.25 5.43
C ALA A 646 14.94 23.27 4.57
N GLY A 647 16.14 22.95 5.07
CA GLY A 647 17.15 22.13 4.38
C GLY A 647 17.80 21.13 5.34
N THR A 648 19.13 21.16 5.46
CA THR A 648 19.88 20.37 6.45
C THR A 648 19.45 20.73 7.87
N GLY A 649 19.46 22.03 8.18
CA GLY A 649 18.81 22.60 9.37
C GLY A 649 17.48 23.28 9.03
N SER A 650 16.85 23.88 10.03
CA SER A 650 15.73 24.80 9.81
C SER A 650 15.76 25.98 10.78
N ASN A 651 15.66 27.18 10.21
CA ASN A 651 15.66 28.45 10.92
C ASN A 651 14.77 29.46 10.18
N ALA A 652 14.39 30.56 10.85
CA ALA A 652 13.71 31.68 10.23
C ALA A 652 14.19 33.04 10.79
N CYS A 653 13.93 34.10 10.02
CA CYS A 653 14.14 35.49 10.43
C CYS A 653 13.01 36.38 9.92
N TYR A 654 12.85 37.58 10.48
CA TYR A 654 11.89 38.56 9.95
C TYR A 654 12.21 39.99 10.41
N MET A 655 11.60 40.98 9.73
CA MET A 655 11.68 42.40 10.10
C MET A 655 10.82 42.73 11.34
N GLU A 656 11.47 42.95 12.47
CA GLU A 656 10.87 43.36 13.75
C GLU A 656 10.90 44.88 13.93
N GLU A 657 9.93 45.43 14.67
CA GLU A 657 9.89 46.85 15.01
C GLU A 657 10.87 47.15 16.16
N MET A 658 11.76 48.14 16.04
CA MET A 658 12.86 48.39 17.00
C MET A 658 12.39 48.49 18.46
N ARG A 659 11.26 49.17 18.70
CA ARG A 659 10.58 49.27 20.01
C ARG A 659 10.29 47.95 20.72
N ASN A 660 10.32 46.81 20.01
CA ASN A 660 10.10 45.47 20.56
C ASN A 660 11.41 44.73 20.88
N ILE A 661 12.58 45.23 20.44
CA ILE A 661 13.88 44.58 20.56
C ILE A 661 14.61 45.16 21.79
N GLU A 662 14.18 44.80 23.00
CA GLU A 662 14.69 45.41 24.25
C GLU A 662 16.20 45.14 24.51
N THR A 663 16.78 44.20 23.75
CA THR A 663 18.20 43.83 23.77
C THR A 663 19.11 44.82 23.03
N VAL A 664 18.55 45.73 22.21
CA VAL A 664 19.29 46.78 21.47
C VAL A 664 18.78 48.16 21.89
N GLU A 665 19.63 49.18 21.84
CA GLU A 665 19.22 50.56 22.14
C GLU A 665 18.61 51.27 20.91
N GLY A 666 17.53 52.01 21.15
CA GLY A 666 16.75 52.73 20.14
C GLY A 666 15.39 52.07 19.84
N ASP A 667 14.34 52.88 19.71
CA ASP A 667 12.95 52.47 19.48
C ASP A 667 12.45 52.79 18.05
N VAL A 668 13.15 53.68 17.33
CA VAL A 668 12.81 54.15 15.98
C VAL A 668 13.29 53.17 14.91
N GLY A 669 12.38 52.82 13.99
CA GLY A 669 12.68 52.00 12.81
C GLY A 669 12.50 50.51 13.06
N ARG A 670 13.21 49.70 12.29
CA ARG A 670 13.07 48.24 12.25
C ARG A 670 14.44 47.56 12.18
N MET A 671 14.49 46.26 12.49
CA MET A 671 15.67 45.43 12.28
C MET A 671 15.24 44.00 11.96
N CYS A 672 15.98 43.32 11.07
CA CYS A 672 15.81 41.89 10.89
C CYS A 672 16.31 41.15 12.14
N VAL A 673 15.54 40.17 12.62
CA VAL A 673 15.86 39.35 13.78
C VAL A 673 16.00 37.90 13.35
N ASN A 674 17.16 37.30 13.60
CA ASN A 674 17.40 35.88 13.42
C ASN A 674 16.80 35.13 14.63
N MET A 675 15.80 34.27 14.41
CA MET A 675 15.08 33.64 15.51
C MET A 675 15.94 32.58 16.25
N GLU A 676 16.80 31.88 15.51
CA GLU A 676 17.37 30.57 15.89
C GLU A 676 16.28 29.62 16.41
N TRP A 677 15.20 29.47 15.62
CA TRP A 677 13.97 28.80 16.06
C TRP A 677 14.13 27.29 16.32
N GLY A 678 15.27 26.70 15.94
CA GLY A 678 15.54 25.28 16.09
C GLY A 678 15.55 24.82 17.54
N ALA A 679 15.97 25.70 18.46
CA ALA A 679 15.99 25.50 19.91
C ALA A 679 14.60 25.65 20.59
N PHE A 680 13.52 25.85 19.83
CA PHE A 680 12.17 25.77 20.37
C PHE A 680 11.91 24.36 20.95
N GLY A 681 11.32 24.29 22.14
CA GLY A 681 11.13 23.03 22.87
C GLY A 681 12.34 22.52 23.67
N ASP A 682 13.53 23.15 23.59
CA ASP A 682 14.71 22.80 24.40
C ASP A 682 14.47 22.99 25.92
N ASN A 683 13.53 23.85 26.30
CA ASN A 683 13.03 24.02 27.67
C ASN A 683 11.90 23.04 28.06
N GLY A 684 11.56 22.10 27.18
CA GLY A 684 10.50 21.11 27.36
C GLY A 684 9.11 21.54 26.89
N CYS A 685 8.92 22.75 26.34
CA CYS A 685 7.60 23.23 25.92
C CYS A 685 6.98 22.51 24.70
N LEU A 686 7.64 21.46 24.17
CA LEU A 686 7.13 20.56 23.12
C LEU A 686 7.21 19.07 23.52
N ASP A 687 7.58 18.73 24.77
CA ASP A 687 7.78 17.32 25.17
C ASP A 687 6.47 16.50 25.19
N ASP A 688 5.31 17.16 25.09
CA ASP A 688 3.96 16.59 24.93
C ASP A 688 3.62 16.17 23.48
N ILE A 689 4.36 16.65 22.47
CA ILE A 689 4.21 16.24 21.06
C ILE A 689 5.42 15.48 20.51
N ARG A 690 6.48 15.32 21.32
CA ARG A 690 7.64 14.48 20.96
C ARG A 690 7.33 13.01 21.23
N THR A 691 7.56 12.18 20.23
CA THR A 691 7.44 10.71 20.29
C THR A 691 8.68 10.08 20.96
N GLU A 692 8.66 8.77 21.21
CA GLU A 692 9.90 8.07 21.61
C GLU A 692 11.00 8.13 20.55
N TYR A 693 10.63 8.18 19.26
CA TYR A 693 11.57 8.26 18.15
C TYR A 693 12.27 9.63 18.10
N ASP A 694 11.56 10.73 18.39
CA ASP A 694 12.15 12.07 18.51
C ASP A 694 13.10 12.20 19.71
N ARG A 695 12.89 11.41 20.77
CA ARG A 695 13.82 11.31 21.90
C ARG A 695 15.05 10.49 21.51
N ALA A 696 14.88 9.32 20.88
CA ALA A 696 16.00 8.50 20.41
C ALA A 696 16.91 9.21 19.39
N VAL A 697 16.36 10.07 18.53
CA VAL A 697 17.15 10.90 17.59
C VAL A 697 17.88 12.05 18.31
N ASP A 698 17.27 12.63 19.35
CA ASP A 698 17.87 13.68 20.18
C ASP A 698 19.04 13.11 21.02
N ASP A 699 18.81 12.02 21.76
CA ASP A 699 19.78 11.37 22.64
C ASP A 699 21.04 10.88 21.90
N LEU A 700 20.87 10.42 20.65
CA LEU A 700 21.98 9.98 19.79
C LEU A 700 22.56 11.09 18.91
N SER A 701 22.09 12.34 19.01
CA SER A 701 22.60 13.44 18.19
C SER A 701 24.00 13.92 18.62
N LEU A 702 24.62 14.79 17.83
CA LEU A 702 25.87 15.48 18.20
C LEU A 702 25.66 16.55 19.28
N ASN A 703 24.40 16.90 19.58
CA ASN A 703 23.95 17.95 20.48
C ASN A 703 22.68 17.54 21.27
N PRO A 704 22.75 16.51 22.15
CA PRO A 704 21.55 16.02 22.86
C PRO A 704 20.89 17.08 23.74
N GLY A 705 19.56 17.10 23.76
CA GLY A 705 18.76 18.08 24.49
C GLY A 705 18.73 19.48 23.86
N LYS A 706 19.30 19.64 22.65
CA LYS A 706 19.33 20.91 21.89
C LYS A 706 18.67 20.78 20.53
N GLN A 707 18.26 21.91 19.95
CA GLN A 707 17.68 21.96 18.59
C GLN A 707 16.45 21.04 18.41
N ARG A 708 15.63 20.86 19.46
CA ARG A 708 14.56 19.84 19.49
C ARG A 708 13.48 20.06 18.43
N TYR A 709 13.11 21.30 18.12
CA TYR A 709 12.16 21.61 17.05
C TYR A 709 12.77 21.43 15.66
N GLU A 710 14.03 21.84 15.44
CA GLU A 710 14.75 21.56 14.19
C GLU A 710 14.84 20.05 13.93
N LYS A 711 15.11 19.24 14.97
CA LYS A 711 15.13 17.77 14.91
C LYS A 711 13.82 17.13 14.45
N MET A 712 12.68 17.78 14.65
CA MET A 712 11.38 17.32 14.15
C MET A 712 11.04 17.81 12.74
N CYS A 713 11.84 18.72 12.17
CA CYS A 713 11.47 19.54 11.01
C CYS A 713 12.46 19.49 9.83
N SER A 714 13.77 19.28 10.06
CA SER A 714 14.80 19.42 9.01
C SER A 714 15.35 18.09 8.47
N GLY A 715 15.82 18.13 7.22
CA GLY A 715 16.21 16.95 6.44
C GLY A 715 17.40 16.16 6.99
N MET A 716 18.21 16.74 7.88
CA MET A 716 19.25 16.01 8.61
C MET A 716 18.68 14.98 9.60
N TYR A 717 17.46 15.18 10.08
CA TYR A 717 16.89 14.40 11.18
C TYR A 717 15.65 13.59 10.79
N LEU A 718 14.84 14.01 9.81
CA LEU A 718 13.65 13.25 9.36
C LEU A 718 14.02 11.82 8.96
N GLY A 719 15.14 11.63 8.28
CA GLY A 719 15.66 10.32 7.89
C GLY A 719 16.05 9.42 9.08
N GLU A 720 16.57 10.00 10.16
CA GLU A 720 16.86 9.27 11.40
C GLU A 720 15.58 8.93 12.17
N ILE A 721 14.56 9.78 12.16
CA ILE A 721 13.24 9.48 12.75
C ILE A 721 12.63 8.28 12.01
N VAL A 722 12.54 8.34 10.68
CA VAL A 722 12.10 7.22 9.83
C VAL A 722 12.90 5.96 10.14
N ARG A 723 14.24 6.02 10.13
CA ARG A 723 15.10 4.85 10.40
C ARG A 723 14.83 4.20 11.76
N ASN A 724 14.58 4.99 12.82
CA ASN A 724 14.27 4.44 14.14
C ASN A 724 12.88 3.80 14.21
N ILE A 725 11.86 4.37 13.53
CA ILE A 725 10.54 3.73 13.38
C ILE A 725 10.70 2.40 12.63
N LEU A 726 11.40 2.39 11.49
CA LEU A 726 11.62 1.17 10.71
C LEU A 726 12.36 0.09 11.52
N ILE A 727 13.34 0.46 12.36
CA ILE A 727 13.99 -0.47 13.30
C ILE A 727 12.98 -1.10 14.26
N ASP A 728 12.05 -0.34 14.85
CA ASP A 728 11.04 -0.89 15.76
C ASP A 728 10.06 -1.81 15.04
N LEU A 729 9.52 -1.39 13.90
CA LEU A 729 8.62 -2.22 13.09
C LEU A 729 9.33 -3.52 12.63
N THR A 730 10.64 -3.47 12.35
CA THR A 730 11.45 -4.68 12.11
C THR A 730 11.62 -5.54 13.36
N LYS A 731 11.93 -4.98 14.55
CA LYS A 731 11.99 -5.74 15.82
C LYS A 731 10.67 -6.47 16.13
N ARG A 732 9.54 -5.84 15.81
CA ARG A 732 8.18 -6.36 15.99
C ARG A 732 7.78 -7.39 14.91
N GLY A 733 8.65 -7.62 13.92
CA GLY A 733 8.44 -8.60 12.84
C GLY A 733 7.53 -8.12 11.70
N PHE A 734 7.26 -6.82 11.64
CA PHE A 734 6.32 -6.22 10.68
C PHE A 734 6.98 -5.78 9.36
N LEU A 735 8.31 -5.63 9.36
CA LEU A 735 9.13 -5.26 8.21
C LEU A 735 10.33 -6.20 8.02
N PHE A 736 10.81 -6.30 6.78
CA PHE A 736 12.07 -6.95 6.38
C PHE A 736 12.25 -8.35 6.96
N ARG A 737 11.14 -9.10 7.05
CA ARG A 737 11.05 -10.46 7.63
C ARG A 737 11.59 -10.55 9.08
N GLY A 738 11.58 -9.44 9.82
CA GLY A 738 12.11 -9.31 11.18
C GLY A 738 13.64 -9.15 11.27
N GLN A 739 14.34 -8.91 10.16
CA GLN A 739 15.81 -8.89 10.13
C GLN A 739 16.36 -7.46 10.05
N ILE A 740 16.97 -7.00 11.15
CA ILE A 740 17.67 -5.70 11.20
C ILE A 740 19.04 -5.84 10.51
N SER A 741 19.10 -5.48 9.23
CA SER A 741 20.36 -5.43 8.47
C SER A 741 21.33 -4.38 9.03
N GLU A 742 22.63 -4.53 8.75
CA GLU A 742 23.62 -3.48 9.11
C GLU A 742 23.28 -2.15 8.42
N THR A 743 22.80 -2.20 7.17
CA THR A 743 22.24 -1.06 6.43
C THR A 743 21.23 -0.25 7.24
N LEU A 744 20.29 -0.92 7.91
CA LEU A 744 19.23 -0.26 8.68
C LEU A 744 19.76 0.35 10.00
N LYS A 745 20.92 -0.13 10.49
CA LYS A 745 21.63 0.45 11.64
C LYS A 745 22.48 1.66 11.22
N THR A 746 22.95 1.72 9.97
CA THR A 746 23.72 2.85 9.43
C THR A 746 22.94 4.15 9.53
N ARG A 747 23.50 5.12 10.25
CA ARG A 747 22.87 6.44 10.44
C ARG A 747 22.95 7.27 9.16
N GLY A 748 21.93 8.08 8.91
CA GLY A 748 21.86 8.97 7.74
C GLY A 748 21.54 8.27 6.41
N ILE A 749 21.28 6.96 6.40
CA ILE A 749 20.97 6.18 5.17
C ILE A 749 19.73 6.67 4.41
N PHE A 750 18.80 7.36 5.10
CA PHE A 750 17.63 8.00 4.51
C PHE A 750 17.85 9.51 4.34
N GLU A 751 18.76 9.90 3.43
CA GLU A 751 18.93 11.31 3.06
C GLU A 751 17.61 11.94 2.56
N THR A 752 17.49 13.27 2.70
CA THR A 752 16.38 14.08 2.13
C THR A 752 16.02 13.69 0.70
N LYS A 753 17.02 13.41 -0.15
CA LYS A 753 16.85 12.94 -1.53
C LYS A 753 16.04 11.66 -1.62
N PHE A 754 16.33 10.66 -0.79
CA PHE A 754 15.65 9.36 -0.82
C PHE A 754 14.24 9.45 -0.25
N LEU A 755 14.02 10.24 0.82
CA LEU A 755 12.69 10.55 1.33
C LEU A 755 11.81 11.17 0.23
N SER A 756 12.29 12.25 -0.41
CA SER A 756 11.59 12.92 -1.51
C SER A 756 11.31 12.01 -2.71
N GLN A 757 12.18 11.04 -2.99
CA GLN A 757 11.96 10.05 -4.04
C GLN A 757 10.88 9.04 -3.65
N ILE A 758 10.98 8.43 -2.45
CA ILE A 758 10.01 7.44 -1.93
C ILE A 758 8.59 8.00 -1.93
N GLU A 759 8.42 9.26 -1.50
CA GLU A 759 7.11 9.90 -1.39
C GLU A 759 6.51 10.38 -2.72
N SER A 760 7.29 10.46 -3.81
CA SER A 760 6.85 10.97 -5.10
C SER A 760 5.61 10.24 -5.65
N ASP A 761 4.60 11.00 -6.07
CA ASP A 761 3.37 10.50 -6.71
C ASP A 761 3.62 9.90 -8.10
N ARG A 762 4.78 10.22 -8.70
CA ARG A 762 5.15 9.76 -10.05
C ARG A 762 5.91 8.43 -10.06
N LEU A 763 6.11 7.80 -8.89
CA LEU A 763 6.75 6.49 -8.79
C LEU A 763 5.73 5.38 -8.49
N ALA A 764 5.74 4.33 -9.32
CA ALA A 764 5.04 3.07 -9.04
C ALA A 764 5.72 2.31 -7.88
N LEU A 765 5.02 1.38 -7.24
CA LEU A 765 5.50 0.70 -6.03
C LEU A 765 6.82 -0.05 -6.26
N LEU A 766 6.99 -0.64 -7.45
CA LEU A 766 8.21 -1.32 -7.88
C LEU A 766 9.45 -0.39 -7.92
N GLN A 767 9.26 0.91 -8.18
CA GLN A 767 10.35 1.90 -8.17
C GLN A 767 10.72 2.29 -6.74
N VAL A 768 9.74 2.42 -5.83
CA VAL A 768 9.99 2.60 -4.39
C VAL A 768 10.77 1.40 -3.84
N ARG A 769 10.35 0.17 -4.17
CA ARG A 769 11.08 -1.06 -3.81
C ARG A 769 12.51 -1.05 -4.36
N SER A 770 12.71 -0.61 -5.61
CA SER A 770 14.05 -0.50 -6.21
C SER A 770 14.96 0.48 -5.47
N ILE A 771 14.44 1.63 -5.01
CA ILE A 771 15.21 2.59 -4.19
C ILE A 771 15.64 1.94 -2.86
N LEU A 772 14.74 1.25 -2.17
CA LEU A 772 15.05 0.58 -0.91
C LEU A 772 16.08 -0.56 -1.09
N GLN A 773 15.99 -1.29 -2.20
CA GLN A 773 16.98 -2.32 -2.56
C GLN A 773 18.33 -1.71 -2.96
N GLN A 774 18.36 -0.55 -3.63
CA GLN A 774 19.60 0.20 -3.93
C GLN A 774 20.27 0.75 -2.66
N LEU A 775 19.51 1.12 -1.63
CA LEU A 775 20.04 1.46 -0.31
C LEU A 775 20.62 0.24 0.42
N GLY A 776 20.29 -1.00 0.01
CA GLY A 776 20.75 -2.24 0.65
C GLY A 776 19.76 -2.84 1.65
N LEU A 777 18.45 -2.64 1.45
CA LEU A 777 17.38 -3.25 2.24
C LEU A 777 16.67 -4.34 1.40
N ASP A 778 16.50 -5.54 1.95
CA ASP A 778 15.75 -6.65 1.32
C ASP A 778 14.24 -6.40 1.45
N SER A 779 13.77 -5.38 0.74
CA SER A 779 12.41 -4.86 0.77
C SER A 779 11.52 -5.57 -0.25
N THR A 780 10.35 -6.02 0.22
CA THR A 780 9.21 -6.44 -0.60
C THR A 780 8.36 -5.22 -1.03
N CYS A 781 7.33 -5.43 -1.86
CA CYS A 781 6.32 -4.42 -2.16
C CYS A 781 5.51 -4.06 -0.92
N ASP A 782 5.12 -5.04 -0.09
CA ASP A 782 4.39 -4.81 1.16
C ASP A 782 5.24 -3.99 2.16
N ASP A 783 6.55 -4.28 2.27
CA ASP A 783 7.50 -3.44 3.05
C ASP A 783 7.55 -2.01 2.49
N SER A 784 7.59 -1.87 1.16
CA SER A 784 7.71 -0.58 0.48
C SER A 784 6.49 0.33 0.70
N ILE A 785 5.28 -0.24 0.81
CA ILE A 785 4.06 0.49 1.19
C ILE A 785 4.22 1.06 2.61
N ILE A 786 4.62 0.23 3.57
CA ILE A 786 4.79 0.63 4.97
C ILE A 786 5.89 1.70 5.09
N VAL A 787 7.03 1.53 4.41
CA VAL A 787 8.11 2.53 4.41
C VAL A 787 7.63 3.87 3.83
N LYS A 788 6.89 3.88 2.71
CA LYS A 788 6.34 5.11 2.14
C LYS A 788 5.35 5.81 3.08
N GLU A 789 4.54 5.05 3.81
CA GLU A 789 3.61 5.59 4.82
C GLU A 789 4.34 6.15 6.05
N VAL A 790 5.43 5.50 6.50
CA VAL A 790 6.28 6.02 7.58
C VAL A 790 6.94 7.34 7.18
N CYS A 791 7.52 7.41 5.97
CA CYS A 791 8.10 8.65 5.44
C CYS A 791 7.05 9.78 5.42
N GLY A 792 5.91 9.55 4.74
CA GLY A 792 4.85 10.55 4.58
C GLY A 792 4.27 11.02 5.91
N THR A 793 4.18 10.15 6.91
CA THR A 793 3.74 10.53 8.25
C THR A 793 4.72 11.48 8.94
N VAL A 794 6.03 11.21 8.85
CA VAL A 794 7.09 12.04 9.45
C VAL A 794 7.23 13.38 8.71
N SER A 795 7.22 13.38 7.38
CA SER A 795 7.38 14.58 6.55
C SER A 795 6.16 15.51 6.59
N HIS A 796 4.94 14.95 6.68
CA HIS A 796 3.71 15.73 6.89
C HIS A 796 3.73 16.45 8.23
N ARG A 797 4.10 15.77 9.32
CA ARG A 797 4.24 16.40 10.64
C ARG A 797 5.30 17.52 10.62
N ALA A 798 6.44 17.27 9.98
CA ALA A 798 7.51 18.27 9.84
C ALA A 798 7.04 19.53 9.11
N ALA A 799 6.28 19.37 8.02
CA ALA A 799 5.69 20.49 7.28
C ALA A 799 4.64 21.26 8.11
N GLN A 800 3.78 20.55 8.85
CA GLN A 800 2.79 21.19 9.74
C GLN A 800 3.45 21.95 10.89
N LEU A 801 4.52 21.41 11.50
CA LEU A 801 5.26 22.08 12.57
C LEU A 801 5.91 23.37 12.07
N CYS A 802 6.64 23.33 10.95
CA CYS A 802 7.15 24.53 10.28
C CYS A 802 6.04 25.54 9.97
N GLY A 803 4.86 25.06 9.57
CA GLY A 803 3.69 25.91 9.30
C GLY A 803 3.14 26.58 10.56
N ALA A 804 3.08 25.87 11.70
CA ALA A 804 2.68 26.46 12.98
C ALA A 804 3.69 27.49 13.50
N GLY A 805 5.00 27.25 13.31
CA GLY A 805 6.04 28.24 13.61
C GLY A 805 5.94 29.49 12.74
N MET A 806 5.80 29.31 11.42
CA MET A 806 5.65 30.42 10.46
C MET A 806 4.35 31.21 10.68
N ALA A 807 3.24 30.54 11.01
CA ALA A 807 1.98 31.17 11.37
C ALA A 807 2.12 32.10 12.60
N ALA A 808 3.00 31.79 13.55
CA ALA A 808 3.26 32.64 14.71
C ALA A 808 4.04 33.92 14.33
N VAL A 809 4.94 33.83 13.35
CA VAL A 809 5.73 34.95 12.82
C VAL A 809 4.85 35.93 12.05
N VAL A 810 4.07 35.46 11.07
CA VAL A 810 3.25 36.35 10.22
C VAL A 810 2.15 37.05 11.02
N ASP A 811 1.48 36.36 11.96
CA ASP A 811 0.50 37.01 12.84
C ASP A 811 1.18 38.00 13.81
N LYS A 812 2.40 37.74 14.29
CA LYS A 812 3.15 38.72 15.09
C LYS A 812 3.40 40.00 14.29
N ILE A 813 3.84 39.90 13.04
CA ILE A 813 4.13 41.07 12.19
C ILE A 813 2.83 41.86 11.91
N ARG A 814 1.72 41.15 11.66
CA ARG A 814 0.39 41.75 11.52
C ARG A 814 -0.05 42.49 12.81
N GLU A 815 0.11 41.85 13.96
CA GLU A 815 -0.24 42.40 15.28
C GLU A 815 0.64 43.60 15.68
N ASN A 816 1.96 43.50 15.48
CA ASN A 816 2.92 44.58 15.69
C ASN A 816 2.51 45.88 15.00
N ARG A 817 1.84 45.77 13.85
CA ARG A 817 1.42 46.87 12.96
C ARG A 817 -0.04 47.27 13.14
N GLY A 818 -0.78 46.59 14.02
CA GLY A 818 -2.21 46.86 14.26
C GLY A 818 -3.13 46.53 13.08
N LEU A 819 -2.73 45.60 12.21
CA LEU A 819 -3.45 45.28 10.98
C LEU A 819 -4.51 44.18 11.20
N ASP A 820 -5.68 44.34 10.56
CA ASP A 820 -6.73 43.32 10.55
C ASP A 820 -6.49 42.21 9.52
N GLN A 821 -5.81 42.54 8.42
CA GLN A 821 -5.39 41.67 7.33
C GLN A 821 -4.01 42.14 6.84
N MET A 822 -3.16 41.23 6.37
CA MET A 822 -1.82 41.57 5.87
C MET A 822 -1.38 40.64 4.74
N ASP A 823 -1.01 41.21 3.60
CA ASP A 823 -0.23 40.54 2.56
C ASP A 823 1.26 40.56 2.94
N ILE A 824 1.95 39.42 2.82
CA ILE A 824 3.39 39.31 3.12
C ILE A 824 4.04 38.20 2.29
N THR A 825 5.29 38.39 1.88
CA THR A 825 6.10 37.35 1.24
C THR A 825 7.13 36.78 2.21
N VAL A 826 7.34 35.47 2.14
CA VAL A 826 8.42 34.73 2.80
C VAL A 826 9.41 34.28 1.73
N GLY A 827 10.67 34.68 1.84
CA GLY A 827 11.76 34.13 1.03
C GLY A 827 12.19 32.78 1.58
N VAL A 828 12.23 31.74 0.76
CA VAL A 828 12.52 30.36 1.20
C VAL A 828 13.71 29.75 0.46
N ASP A 829 14.59 29.06 1.19
CA ASP A 829 15.57 28.12 0.64
C ASP A 829 15.67 26.84 1.50
N GLY A 830 16.36 25.83 0.97
CA GLY A 830 16.64 24.57 1.63
C GLY A 830 16.25 23.36 0.78
N THR A 831 17.07 22.31 0.85
CA THR A 831 16.93 21.10 0.03
C THR A 831 15.67 20.30 0.32
N LEU A 832 15.13 20.35 1.55
CA LEU A 832 13.86 19.68 1.88
C LEU A 832 12.69 20.41 1.22
N TYR A 833 12.59 21.73 1.39
CA TYR A 833 11.53 22.53 0.74
C TYR A 833 11.62 22.50 -0.80
N LYS A 834 12.83 22.47 -1.37
CA LYS A 834 13.05 22.42 -2.83
C LYS A 834 12.77 21.07 -3.48
N LEU A 835 13.03 19.95 -2.79
CA LEU A 835 13.00 18.61 -3.41
C LEU A 835 11.80 17.75 -2.97
N HIS A 836 11.21 18.01 -1.80
CA HIS A 836 10.18 17.15 -1.24
C HIS A 836 8.81 17.41 -1.89
N PRO A 837 8.13 16.38 -2.43
CA PRO A 837 6.92 16.57 -3.24
C PRO A 837 5.79 17.28 -2.48
N HIS A 838 5.66 17.00 -1.17
CA HIS A 838 4.51 17.42 -0.37
C HIS A 838 4.80 18.53 0.65
N PHE A 839 6.07 18.80 0.97
CA PHE A 839 6.42 19.59 2.17
C PHE A 839 5.98 21.04 2.08
N SER A 840 6.26 21.70 0.95
CA SER A 840 5.85 23.09 0.69
C SER A 840 4.33 23.23 0.63
N GLY A 841 3.64 22.30 -0.03
CA GLY A 841 2.17 22.28 -0.11
C GLY A 841 1.50 22.20 1.26
N ILE A 842 1.93 21.25 2.09
CA ILE A 842 1.40 21.04 3.45
C ILE A 842 1.72 22.24 4.36
N MET A 843 2.95 22.76 4.30
CA MET A 843 3.38 23.89 5.14
C MET A 843 2.58 25.16 4.79
N ASN A 844 2.45 25.49 3.50
CA ASN A 844 1.74 26.68 3.04
C ASN A 844 0.23 26.60 3.38
N GLN A 845 -0.39 25.42 3.25
CA GLN A 845 -1.78 25.20 3.67
C GLN A 845 -1.93 25.33 5.19
N THR A 846 -0.99 24.80 5.97
CA THR A 846 -0.98 24.91 7.43
C THR A 846 -0.87 26.37 7.89
N VAL A 847 0.00 27.19 7.26
CA VAL A 847 0.10 28.62 7.56
C VAL A 847 -1.22 29.34 7.28
N LYS A 848 -1.86 29.03 6.16
CA LYS A 848 -3.15 29.61 5.75
C LYS A 848 -4.30 29.26 6.69
N GLU A 849 -4.33 28.04 7.22
CA GLU A 849 -5.34 27.59 8.20
C GLU A 849 -5.10 28.20 9.59
N LEU A 850 -3.85 28.29 10.03
CA LEU A 850 -3.50 28.76 11.37
C LEU A 850 -3.40 30.29 11.48
N ALA A 851 -3.09 31.01 10.40
CA ALA A 851 -3.02 32.47 10.34
C ALA A 851 -3.94 33.04 9.22
N PRO A 852 -5.27 32.85 9.29
CA PRO A 852 -6.22 33.24 8.23
C PRO A 852 -6.44 34.77 8.10
N LYS A 853 -5.66 35.58 8.82
CA LYS A 853 -5.55 37.04 8.66
C LYS A 853 -4.28 37.47 7.90
N CYS A 854 -3.47 36.50 7.44
CA CYS A 854 -2.24 36.74 6.71
C CYS A 854 -2.32 36.04 5.35
N ASN A 855 -2.28 36.82 4.26
CA ASN A 855 -2.12 36.29 2.91
C ASN A 855 -0.63 36.11 2.65
N VAL A 856 -0.13 34.89 2.88
CA VAL A 856 1.30 34.59 2.86
C VAL A 856 1.70 33.99 1.51
N ASN A 857 2.54 34.71 0.77
CA ASN A 857 3.22 34.21 -0.43
C ASN A 857 4.57 33.58 -0.06
N PHE A 858 4.94 32.47 -0.70
CA PHE A 858 6.21 31.78 -0.44
C PHE A 858 7.06 31.79 -1.71
N PHE A 859 8.05 32.69 -1.75
CA PHE A 859 8.93 32.89 -2.89
C PHE A 859 10.21 32.06 -2.72
N LEU A 860 10.56 31.26 -3.73
CA LEU A 860 11.75 30.42 -3.68
C LEU A 860 13.01 31.20 -4.11
N SER A 861 14.05 31.20 -3.29
CA SER A 861 15.37 31.70 -3.71
C SER A 861 16.05 30.67 -4.60
N GLU A 862 16.25 30.95 -5.88
CA GLU A 862 17.00 30.06 -6.79
C GLU A 862 18.51 30.16 -6.55
N ASP A 863 19.04 31.39 -6.46
CA ASP A 863 20.47 31.71 -6.28
C ASP A 863 21.01 31.50 -4.84
N GLY A 864 20.12 31.33 -3.86
CA GLY A 864 20.45 31.10 -2.45
C GLY A 864 20.74 32.36 -1.63
N SER A 865 21.57 32.23 -0.60
CA SER A 865 21.87 33.29 0.39
C SER A 865 22.77 34.41 -0.17
N GLY A 866 23.66 34.08 -1.12
CA GLY A 866 24.80 34.93 -1.50
C GLY A 866 24.41 36.25 -2.19
N LYS A 867 23.29 36.29 -2.92
CA LYS A 867 22.73 37.52 -3.50
C LYS A 867 22.32 38.50 -2.39
N GLY A 868 21.60 38.02 -1.38
CA GLY A 868 21.23 38.77 -0.19
C GLY A 868 22.43 39.20 0.67
N ALA A 869 23.44 38.34 0.82
CA ALA A 869 24.68 38.70 1.50
C ALA A 869 25.37 39.90 0.82
N ALA A 870 25.53 39.88 -0.50
CA ALA A 870 26.08 41.01 -1.26
C ALA A 870 25.20 42.27 -1.19
N LEU A 871 23.87 42.13 -1.13
CA LEU A 871 22.96 43.26 -0.89
C LEU A 871 23.14 43.87 0.49
N ILE A 872 23.27 43.04 1.55
CA ILE A 872 23.57 43.51 2.91
C ILE A 872 24.94 44.19 2.95
N THR A 873 25.95 43.67 2.26
CA THR A 873 27.27 44.30 2.10
C THR A 873 27.15 45.67 1.45
N ALA A 874 26.34 45.81 0.38
CA ALA A 874 26.08 47.10 -0.27
C ALA A 874 25.40 48.11 0.68
N VAL A 875 24.44 47.66 1.50
CA VAL A 875 23.81 48.49 2.54
C VAL A 875 24.83 48.89 3.62
N GLY A 876 25.69 47.97 4.07
CA GLY A 876 26.74 48.22 5.05
C GLY A 876 27.77 49.26 4.57
N CYS A 877 28.25 49.14 3.33
CA CYS A 877 29.09 50.16 2.70
C CYS A 877 28.38 51.51 2.64
N ARG A 878 27.10 51.54 2.23
CA ARG A 878 26.28 52.76 2.15
C ARG A 878 26.07 53.43 3.52
N MET A 879 25.96 52.66 4.61
CA MET A 879 25.84 53.18 5.97
C MET A 879 27.16 53.77 6.47
N ARG A 880 28.29 53.05 6.33
CA ARG A 880 29.63 53.59 6.63
C ARG A 880 29.86 54.92 5.88
N GLU A 881 29.53 54.95 4.58
CA GLU A 881 29.58 56.16 3.75
C GLU A 881 28.66 57.30 4.21
N GLN A 882 27.63 57.06 5.00
CA GLN A 882 26.74 58.11 5.51
C GLN A 882 27.24 58.64 6.86
N GLU A 883 27.71 57.75 7.73
CA GLU A 883 28.32 58.08 9.02
C GLU A 883 29.63 58.87 8.86
N GLU A 884 30.43 58.59 7.82
CA GLU A 884 31.62 59.40 7.45
C GLU A 884 31.29 60.82 6.93
N LYS A 885 30.01 61.12 6.67
CA LYS A 885 29.56 62.40 6.08
C LYS A 885 28.67 63.23 7.02
N SER A 886 28.47 62.77 8.26
CA SER A 886 27.60 63.39 9.29
C SER A 886 28.37 63.90 10.50
#